data_AF-A0AA36JYT1-F1
#
_entry.id   AF-A0AA36JYT1-F1
#
_cell.length_a   1.000
_cell.length_b   1.000
_cell.length_c   1.000
_cell.angle_alpha   90.00
_cell.angle_beta   90.00
_cell.angle_gamma   90.00
#
_symmetry.space_group_name_H-M   'P 1'
#
loop_
_entity.id
_entity.type
_entity.pdbx_description
1 polymer ?
#
loop_
_entity_poly.entity_id
_entity_poly.type
_entity_poly.pdbx_seq_one_letter_code
_entity_poly.pdbx_strand_id
1 'polypeptide(L)'
;MFSILLLVAMILTGVSLLKADTNTRTTTSWNFEDSNFKDLGTLSDTRTVDGLTLVATDSLPMQVKVKNVTLGDKNFTYALALNGKGDQNGRAVKVPVAANDVVKVTLQSSSSTEARTLILADSAGNQLSTMTADVTANTQSYTYTGNEDAIWLYSQNSGIDLFEIEVESTETSTGDTATPDSSADETVTIDTNNLSDNQLSSDQLAESKVASNAAQNYLADGWYYLKNINSQKYLDVSGKRDADGSNVIQYSGNGGDNQKWYVTNLGNNYITLRSGLSGGRMLDVANGGRTDGTNIQIYSANGADAQIFQVVPTKTANTYCLLTKCSGGTQAVDVNGWSKEDNGDIKTWTYNGYECQQFKFESTTANSGNSSSGGSTNTSDGTVVTNYKDLLSAVSKAEKAGGGKVYVKGTSIACSGQIALSKTNANVQIIGVKNSDGTYPRLDFSNFMKNYIGKASSDTAVGVRITGSKYTLQNLIVEHAPDNGIQIKGSNAGNNKVSNCITRYNNDAGLQVTLGAYKNTIEYVCSYRNCDVYTRGGNADGFAPKLGAGSGNTFSYCYAWDNSDDGWDSFDKVGNVTPDISYTYCAVWNNGNPNVFTGKYDFDNGKALDENLLLVQLIKAKDSSFASKYAKRQFSLPTGNFIQTDAGTISLSAWTGSSFDGNPNGFKLGSAYSKSSVTRNLSYCLAFDESKKGFDNNNSSVTGYFNHCIAFDNGYNYYIQPLTIKGWSSVQGFSGKSGDKLPSGRSVSTPSSSSQSSIRKSVESTKNSIIASCQANKIPGKVTFNVFN
;
A
#
# COMPACT_ATOMS: atom_id res chain seq x y z
N MET A 1 48.26 29.98 48.80
CA MET A 1 47.51 31.03 49.54
C MET A 1 46.02 30.72 49.43
N PHE A 2 45.38 30.54 50.59
CA PHE A 2 43.94 30.63 50.91
C PHE A 2 42.86 30.11 49.92
N SER A 3 42.38 28.89 50.18
CA SER A 3 41.08 28.58 50.81
C SER A 3 39.94 29.64 50.71
N ILE A 4 38.77 29.28 50.15
CA ILE A 4 37.49 29.10 50.89
C ILE A 4 36.25 29.11 49.96
N LEU A 5 35.42 28.09 50.24
CA LEU A 5 34.03 27.79 49.91
C LEU A 5 33.05 28.90 50.34
N LEU A 6 32.01 29.26 49.56
CA LEU A 6 30.63 29.29 50.09
C LEU A 6 29.56 29.45 48.99
N LEU A 7 28.55 28.59 49.15
CA LEU A 7 27.28 28.46 48.44
C LEU A 7 26.20 29.19 49.24
N VAL A 8 25.36 30.07 48.65
CA VAL A 8 23.96 30.30 49.09
C VAL A 8 23.12 30.77 47.89
N ALA A 9 21.98 30.11 47.70
CA ALA A 9 20.98 30.30 46.66
C ALA A 9 19.93 31.38 47.00
N MET A 10 19.27 31.96 45.99
CA MET A 10 17.83 32.31 46.05
C MET A 10 17.22 32.51 44.64
N ILE A 11 16.36 31.53 44.30
CA ILE A 11 15.11 31.50 43.52
C ILE A 11 14.65 32.75 42.71
N LEU A 12 14.42 32.47 41.41
CA LEU A 12 13.48 32.98 40.38
C LEU A 12 13.16 34.49 40.25
N THR A 13 13.32 35.01 39.03
CA THR A 13 12.20 35.40 38.12
C THR A 13 12.71 35.51 36.68
N GLY A 14 11.85 35.15 35.73
CA GLY A 14 12.24 34.64 34.42
C GLY A 14 12.66 35.65 33.35
N VAL A 15 13.34 35.12 32.33
CA VAL A 15 13.41 35.67 30.99
C VAL A 15 13.20 34.50 30.01
N SER A 16 12.20 34.69 29.14
CA SER A 16 11.81 33.84 28.03
C SER A 16 13.01 33.35 27.20
N LEU A 17 13.17 32.03 27.07
CA LEU A 17 13.98 31.46 25.98
C LEU A 17 13.13 31.45 24.71
N LEU A 18 13.55 32.22 23.72
CA LEU A 18 13.10 32.12 22.33
C LEU A 18 13.21 30.67 21.87
N LYS A 19 12.06 30.06 21.58
CA LYS A 19 11.97 28.74 20.94
C LYS A 19 12.47 28.93 19.50
N ALA A 20 13.59 28.31 19.15
CA ALA A 20 13.96 28.17 17.75
C ALA A 20 12.92 27.25 17.09
N ASP A 21 12.08 27.81 16.24
CA ASP A 21 11.04 27.10 15.51
C ASP A 21 11.71 26.41 14.31
N THR A 22 12.10 25.14 14.47
CA THR A 22 12.60 24.34 13.35
C THR A 22 11.40 23.90 12.51
N ASN A 23 10.98 24.76 11.58
CA ASN A 23 9.99 24.40 10.55
C ASN A 23 10.54 23.24 9.71
N THR A 24 10.16 22.01 10.05
CA THR A 24 10.42 20.84 9.21
C THR A 24 9.64 21.00 7.91
N ARG A 25 10.37 21.00 6.79
CA ARG A 25 9.79 21.05 5.45
C ARG A 25 9.83 19.66 4.82
N THR A 26 8.74 19.24 4.19
CA THR A 26 8.68 18.02 3.37
C THR A 26 9.00 18.37 1.93
N THR A 27 9.68 17.50 1.18
CA THR A 27 10.06 17.77 -0.21
C THR A 27 9.41 16.75 -1.16
N THR A 28 8.74 17.25 -2.21
CA THR A 28 8.32 16.46 -3.38
C THR A 28 9.25 16.82 -4.54
N SER A 29 9.78 15.84 -5.29
CA SER A 29 10.64 16.08 -6.45
C SER A 29 10.16 15.30 -7.68
N TRP A 30 10.30 15.91 -8.85
CA TRP A 30 10.08 15.29 -10.16
C TRP A 30 11.32 15.49 -11.03
N ASN A 31 12.10 14.43 -11.23
CA ASN A 31 13.27 14.42 -12.10
C ASN A 31 12.91 13.78 -13.44
N PHE A 32 13.17 14.48 -14.55
CA PHE A 32 12.77 14.01 -15.88
C PHE A 32 13.58 12.82 -16.40
N GLU A 33 14.63 12.39 -15.69
CA GLU A 33 15.35 11.13 -15.96
C GLU A 33 14.73 9.89 -15.31
N ASP A 34 13.77 10.08 -14.41
CA ASP A 34 13.06 8.97 -13.78
C ASP A 34 12.28 8.17 -14.84
N SER A 35 12.11 6.87 -14.60
CA SER A 35 11.47 5.96 -15.56
C SER A 35 10.05 6.38 -15.96
N ASN A 36 9.35 7.10 -15.09
CA ASN A 36 7.99 7.55 -15.34
C ASN A 36 7.94 8.75 -16.30
N PHE A 37 9.07 9.46 -16.48
CA PHE A 37 9.16 10.65 -17.33
C PHE A 37 9.98 10.42 -18.61
N LYS A 38 11.14 9.76 -18.53
CA LYS A 38 12.11 9.71 -19.64
C LYS A 38 11.57 9.05 -20.92
N ASP A 39 10.59 8.15 -20.79
CA ASP A 39 10.00 7.40 -21.89
C ASP A 39 8.77 8.10 -22.52
N LEU A 40 8.39 9.28 -22.01
CA LEU A 40 7.21 10.01 -22.49
C LEU A 40 7.36 10.56 -23.91
N GLY A 41 8.59 10.80 -24.38
CA GLY A 41 8.87 11.30 -25.71
C GLY A 41 8.17 12.63 -26.01
N THR A 42 7.54 12.74 -27.19
CA THR A 42 6.78 13.94 -27.57
C THR A 42 5.37 13.90 -27.00
N LEU A 43 4.98 14.98 -26.34
CA LEU A 43 3.66 15.17 -25.73
C LEU A 43 2.85 16.15 -26.57
N SER A 44 1.67 15.70 -27.02
CA SER A 44 0.69 16.54 -27.72
C SER A 44 -0.67 16.58 -27.00
N ASP A 45 -0.70 16.06 -25.78
CA ASP A 45 -1.86 15.97 -24.91
C ASP A 45 -1.45 16.18 -23.44
N THR A 46 -2.38 16.65 -22.61
CA THR A 46 -2.15 16.83 -21.18
C THR A 46 -1.99 15.48 -20.49
N ARG A 47 -0.90 15.31 -19.73
CA ARG A 47 -0.62 14.10 -18.94
C ARG A 47 -0.24 14.43 -17.51
N THR A 48 -0.76 13.67 -16.57
CA THR A 48 -0.33 13.73 -15.16
C THR A 48 0.53 12.52 -14.85
N VAL A 49 1.73 12.75 -14.34
CA VAL A 49 2.72 11.73 -13.99
C VAL A 49 3.22 12.04 -12.59
N ASP A 50 3.08 11.09 -11.66
CA ASP A 50 3.49 11.22 -10.26
C ASP A 50 2.95 12.50 -9.56
N GLY A 51 1.76 12.96 -9.97
CA GLY A 51 1.12 14.16 -9.43
C GLY A 51 1.54 15.49 -10.10
N LEU A 52 2.58 15.49 -10.95
CA LEU A 52 2.94 16.62 -11.80
C LEU A 52 2.13 16.58 -13.09
N THR A 53 1.50 17.69 -13.49
CA THR A 53 0.69 17.72 -14.72
C THR A 53 1.42 18.48 -15.84
N LEU A 54 1.75 17.77 -16.91
CA LEU A 54 2.35 18.29 -18.14
C LEU A 54 1.22 18.66 -19.09
N VAL A 55 0.95 19.95 -19.27
CA VAL A 55 -0.14 20.48 -20.08
C VAL A 55 0.38 20.71 -21.50
N ALA A 56 0.03 19.83 -22.45
CA ALA A 56 0.40 19.94 -23.86
C ALA A 56 -0.83 19.79 -24.76
N THR A 57 -0.75 20.33 -25.97
CA THR A 57 -1.77 20.18 -27.01
C THR A 57 -1.11 19.88 -28.35
N ASP A 58 -1.88 19.43 -29.34
CA ASP A 58 -1.38 19.21 -30.70
C ASP A 58 -0.77 20.46 -31.33
N SER A 59 -1.23 21.67 -30.93
CA SER A 59 -0.69 22.95 -31.38
C SER A 59 0.46 23.48 -30.54
N LEU A 60 0.59 23.02 -29.29
CA LEU A 60 1.63 23.44 -28.34
C LEU A 60 2.28 22.20 -27.68
N PRO A 61 3.03 21.40 -28.45
CA PRO A 61 3.67 20.20 -27.91
C PRO A 61 4.87 20.53 -27.03
N MET A 62 5.21 19.58 -26.16
CA MET A 62 6.44 19.51 -25.36
C MET A 62 7.16 18.19 -25.64
N GLN A 63 8.42 18.06 -25.22
CA GLN A 63 9.17 16.81 -25.43
C GLN A 63 10.07 16.48 -24.25
N VAL A 64 9.98 15.26 -23.73
CA VAL A 64 11.02 14.71 -22.87
C VAL A 64 12.12 14.12 -23.77
N LYS A 65 13.36 14.61 -23.59
CA LYS A 65 14.50 14.24 -24.44
C LYS A 65 15.76 14.03 -23.61
N VAL A 66 16.67 13.23 -24.15
CA VAL A 66 18.03 13.09 -23.60
C VAL A 66 18.72 14.46 -23.61
N LYS A 67 19.22 14.88 -22.46
CA LYS A 67 19.99 16.12 -22.28
C LYS A 67 20.89 15.94 -21.08
N ASN A 68 22.19 15.77 -21.34
CA ASN A 68 23.18 15.54 -20.30
C ASN A 68 23.72 16.87 -19.76
N VAL A 69 23.52 17.14 -18.48
CA VAL A 69 24.10 18.29 -17.78
C VAL A 69 24.52 17.89 -16.37
N THR A 70 25.62 18.47 -15.89
CA THR A 70 26.09 18.32 -14.51
C THR A 70 25.89 19.65 -13.78
N LEU A 71 25.27 19.63 -12.60
CA LEU A 71 25.11 20.77 -11.71
C LEU A 71 25.50 20.35 -10.29
N GLY A 72 26.65 20.84 -9.81
CA GLY A 72 27.25 20.35 -8.58
C GLY A 72 27.58 18.86 -8.68
N ASP A 73 27.12 18.07 -7.69
CA ASP A 73 27.30 16.62 -7.65
C ASP A 73 26.20 15.84 -8.38
N LYS A 74 25.16 16.52 -8.89
CA LYS A 74 24.04 15.89 -9.62
C LYS A 74 24.33 15.87 -11.13
N ASN A 75 24.09 14.71 -11.75
CA ASN A 75 24.10 14.53 -13.20
C ASN A 75 22.67 14.29 -13.67
N PHE A 76 22.18 15.15 -14.56
CA PHE A 76 20.88 14.98 -15.22
C PHE A 76 21.11 14.43 -16.62
N THR A 77 20.34 13.41 -17.00
CA THR A 77 20.46 12.76 -18.32
C THR A 77 19.27 13.02 -19.25
N TYR A 78 18.17 13.57 -18.72
CA TYR A 78 16.96 13.92 -19.47
C TYR A 78 16.41 15.27 -19.02
N ALA A 79 15.64 15.91 -19.91
CA ALA A 79 14.91 17.14 -19.62
C ALA A 79 13.56 17.16 -20.34
N LEU A 80 12.58 17.85 -19.74
CA LEU A 80 11.38 18.31 -20.44
C LEU A 80 11.70 19.62 -21.18
N ALA A 81 11.74 19.54 -22.50
CA ALA A 81 11.84 20.68 -23.38
C ALA A 81 10.46 21.29 -23.60
N LEU A 82 10.30 22.55 -23.15
CA LEU A 82 9.05 23.28 -23.39
C LEU A 82 8.87 23.59 -24.88
N ASN A 83 9.94 23.76 -25.67
CA ASN A 83 9.89 23.88 -27.14
C ASN A 83 9.04 25.04 -27.71
N GLY A 84 8.81 26.10 -26.95
CA GLY A 84 8.13 27.30 -27.45
C GLY A 84 7.53 28.17 -26.35
N LYS A 85 6.81 29.22 -26.76
CA LYS A 85 5.95 30.00 -25.85
C LYS A 85 4.76 29.12 -25.42
N GLY A 86 4.42 29.16 -24.14
CA GLY A 86 3.26 28.49 -23.57
C GLY A 86 2.40 29.42 -22.70
N ASP A 87 1.32 28.87 -22.18
CA ASP A 87 0.43 29.46 -21.18
C ASP A 87 -0.23 28.34 -20.34
N GLN A 88 -1.10 28.68 -19.39
CA GLN A 88 -1.72 27.71 -18.48
C GLN A 88 -2.57 26.62 -19.18
N ASN A 89 -2.91 26.81 -20.46
CA ASN A 89 -3.72 25.89 -21.26
C ASN A 89 -2.89 25.04 -22.24
N GLY A 90 -1.59 25.30 -22.40
CA GLY A 90 -0.75 24.54 -23.31
C GLY A 90 0.73 24.91 -23.24
N ARG A 91 1.58 23.88 -23.31
CA ARG A 91 3.03 23.96 -23.11
C ARG A 91 3.37 24.55 -21.73
N ALA A 92 2.78 23.97 -20.71
CA ALA A 92 3.01 24.34 -19.32
C ALA A 92 3.16 23.11 -18.42
N VAL A 93 3.71 23.33 -17.24
CA VAL A 93 3.75 22.35 -16.15
C VAL A 93 2.93 22.90 -15.00
N LYS A 94 1.84 22.22 -14.63
CA LYS A 94 1.05 22.51 -13.44
C LYS A 94 1.67 21.76 -12.24
N VAL A 95 2.22 22.53 -11.31
CA VAL A 95 2.95 22.08 -10.12
C VAL A 95 2.05 22.22 -8.90
N PRO A 96 1.73 21.13 -8.18
CA PRO A 96 0.98 21.20 -6.92
C PRO A 96 1.76 21.97 -5.85
N VAL A 97 1.11 22.92 -5.17
CA VAL A 97 1.70 23.72 -4.10
C VAL A 97 0.68 24.04 -2.99
N ALA A 98 1.16 24.34 -1.80
CA ALA A 98 0.42 24.94 -0.69
C ALA A 98 1.07 26.26 -0.25
N ALA A 99 0.33 27.08 0.49
CA ALA A 99 0.84 28.35 1.00
C ALA A 99 2.14 28.13 1.81
N ASN A 100 3.15 28.96 1.52
CA ASN A 100 4.51 28.93 2.04
C ASN A 100 5.43 27.83 1.49
N ASP A 101 4.97 27.04 0.52
CA ASP A 101 5.82 26.10 -0.19
C ASP A 101 6.94 26.83 -0.93
N VAL A 102 8.13 26.23 -0.98
CA VAL A 102 9.22 26.70 -1.84
C VAL A 102 9.35 25.78 -3.05
N VAL A 103 9.02 26.33 -4.21
CA VAL A 103 9.18 25.66 -5.51
C VAL A 103 10.58 25.92 -6.03
N LYS A 104 11.35 24.87 -6.25
CA LYS A 104 12.66 24.91 -6.89
C LYS A 104 12.58 24.28 -8.27
N VAL A 105 13.22 24.90 -9.24
CA VAL A 105 13.26 24.38 -10.61
C VAL A 105 14.71 24.38 -11.07
N THR A 106 15.20 23.22 -11.49
CA THR A 106 16.48 23.08 -12.18
C THR A 106 16.22 23.15 -13.67
N LEU A 107 16.75 24.18 -14.32
CA LEU A 107 16.44 24.53 -15.70
C LEU A 107 17.66 25.07 -16.45
N GLN A 108 17.59 25.08 -17.78
CA GLN A 108 18.59 25.69 -18.65
C GLN A 108 17.91 26.29 -19.88
N SER A 109 18.45 27.41 -20.35
CA SER A 109 18.15 27.94 -21.68
C SER A 109 18.63 26.97 -22.76
N SER A 110 17.78 26.70 -23.74
CA SER A 110 18.20 25.98 -24.93
C SER A 110 19.07 26.83 -25.87
N SER A 111 19.23 28.13 -25.59
CA SER A 111 20.18 29.01 -26.27
C SER A 111 21.57 28.86 -25.66
N SER A 112 22.60 28.85 -26.49
CA SER A 112 24.00 28.84 -26.05
C SER A 112 24.53 30.23 -25.67
N THR A 113 23.76 31.30 -25.90
CA THR A 113 24.24 32.70 -25.76
C THR A 113 23.31 33.60 -24.95
N GLU A 114 22.06 33.19 -24.71
CA GLU A 114 21.07 34.03 -24.04
C GLU A 114 20.32 33.27 -22.96
N ALA A 115 20.14 33.91 -21.80
CA ALA A 115 19.21 33.44 -20.78
C ALA A 115 17.75 33.58 -21.26
N ARG A 116 16.86 32.81 -20.64
CA ARG A 116 15.43 32.77 -20.95
C ARG A 116 14.61 32.84 -19.67
N THR A 117 13.35 33.27 -19.79
CA THR A 117 12.47 33.51 -18.65
C THR A 117 11.37 32.45 -18.60
N LEU A 118 11.34 31.72 -17.49
CA LEU A 118 10.23 30.85 -17.10
C LEU A 118 9.26 31.65 -16.23
N ILE A 119 7.98 31.66 -16.62
CA ILE A 119 6.91 32.32 -15.89
C ILE A 119 6.30 31.36 -14.88
N LEU A 120 6.05 31.84 -13.68
CA LEU A 120 5.21 31.20 -12.66
C LEU A 120 3.88 31.97 -12.63
N ALA A 121 2.76 31.29 -12.82
CA ALA A 121 1.44 31.91 -12.86
C ALA A 121 0.40 31.14 -12.02
N ASP A 122 -0.67 31.85 -11.65
CA ASP A 122 -1.88 31.27 -11.04
C ASP A 122 -2.78 30.60 -12.09
N SER A 123 -3.92 30.06 -11.66
CA SER A 123 -4.90 29.39 -12.51
C SER A 123 -5.54 30.27 -13.58
N ALA A 124 -5.59 31.59 -13.34
CA ALA A 124 -6.08 32.58 -14.29
C ALA A 124 -5.00 33.02 -15.29
N GLY A 125 -3.74 32.59 -15.10
CA GLY A 125 -2.60 32.98 -15.92
C GLY A 125 -1.95 34.30 -15.49
N ASN A 126 -2.31 34.84 -14.32
CA ASN A 126 -1.63 36.02 -13.79
C ASN A 126 -0.23 35.64 -13.32
N GLN A 127 0.77 36.43 -13.71
CA GLN A 127 2.15 36.18 -13.32
C GLN A 127 2.34 36.41 -11.82
N LEU A 128 2.78 35.36 -11.12
CA LEU A 128 3.18 35.36 -9.72
C LEU A 128 4.65 35.74 -9.57
N SER A 129 5.52 35.17 -10.42
CA SER A 129 6.96 35.40 -10.40
C SER A 129 7.61 34.94 -11.72
N THR A 130 8.92 35.10 -11.83
CA THR A 130 9.73 34.62 -12.95
C THR A 130 10.99 33.93 -12.45
N MET A 131 11.45 32.91 -13.17
CA MET A 131 12.73 32.26 -12.97
C MET A 131 13.62 32.42 -14.22
N THR A 132 14.90 32.69 -14.02
CA THR A 132 15.88 32.82 -15.10
C THR A 132 16.51 31.47 -15.40
N ALA A 133 16.30 30.97 -16.62
CA ALA A 133 17.04 29.84 -17.18
C ALA A 133 18.31 30.36 -17.85
N ASP A 134 19.47 30.11 -17.24
CA ASP A 134 20.75 30.57 -17.79
C ASP A 134 21.24 29.68 -18.94
N VAL A 135 22.27 30.14 -19.67
CA VAL A 135 22.91 29.34 -20.73
C VAL A 135 23.58 28.07 -20.20
N THR A 136 23.86 28.01 -18.89
CA THR A 136 24.26 26.83 -18.13
C THR A 136 23.15 26.44 -17.17
N ALA A 137 22.96 25.15 -16.88
CA ALA A 137 21.91 24.75 -15.95
C ALA A 137 22.11 25.38 -14.57
N ASN A 138 21.01 25.86 -14.01
CA ASN A 138 20.95 26.50 -12.70
C ASN A 138 19.66 26.07 -12.00
N THR A 139 19.62 26.20 -10.67
CA THR A 139 18.41 25.98 -9.87
C THR A 139 17.88 27.31 -9.37
N GLN A 140 16.64 27.62 -9.71
CA GLN A 140 15.92 28.81 -9.24
C GLN A 140 14.90 28.41 -8.17
N SER A 141 14.52 29.33 -7.29
CA SER A 141 13.59 29.06 -6.17
C SER A 141 12.54 30.16 -6.04
N TYR A 142 11.32 29.79 -5.66
CA TYR A 142 10.21 30.70 -5.43
C TYR A 142 9.36 30.23 -4.25
N THR A 143 9.15 31.09 -3.26
CA THR A 143 8.21 30.84 -2.16
C THR A 143 6.81 31.24 -2.60
N TYR A 144 5.90 30.27 -2.66
CA TYR A 144 4.52 30.50 -3.00
C TYR A 144 3.74 31.05 -1.80
N THR A 145 3.16 32.24 -1.95
CA THR A 145 2.36 32.91 -0.91
C THR A 145 0.87 32.95 -1.26
N GLY A 146 0.45 32.26 -2.32
CA GLY A 146 -0.95 32.21 -2.75
C GLY A 146 -1.78 31.18 -1.99
N ASN A 147 -3.05 31.07 -2.36
CA ASN A 147 -4.04 30.19 -1.73
C ASN A 147 -4.60 29.10 -2.65
N GLU A 148 -4.23 29.10 -3.93
CA GLU A 148 -4.52 28.00 -4.86
C GLU A 148 -3.65 26.78 -4.58
N ASP A 149 -4.10 25.62 -5.05
CA ASP A 149 -3.47 24.31 -4.83
C ASP A 149 -2.38 23.95 -5.86
N ALA A 150 -2.13 24.85 -6.82
CA ALA A 150 -1.14 24.67 -7.86
C ALA A 150 -0.69 25.99 -8.48
N ILE A 151 0.48 25.96 -9.13
CA ILE A 151 0.96 27.03 -10.03
C ILE A 151 1.31 26.44 -11.39
N TRP A 152 1.39 27.30 -12.40
CA TRP A 152 1.77 26.92 -13.76
C TRP A 152 3.14 27.49 -14.11
N LEU A 153 4.01 26.61 -14.62
CA LEU A 153 5.31 26.96 -15.17
C LEU A 153 5.23 26.93 -16.69
N TYR A 154 5.52 28.03 -17.36
CA TYR A 154 5.61 28.04 -18.83
C TYR A 154 6.62 29.08 -19.30
N SER A 155 7.18 28.84 -20.48
CA SER A 155 8.18 29.76 -21.04
C SER A 155 7.49 30.92 -21.75
N GLN A 156 7.99 32.14 -21.54
CA GLN A 156 7.51 33.33 -22.25
C GLN A 156 7.90 33.29 -23.75
N ASN A 157 9.01 32.63 -24.06
CA ASN A 157 9.60 32.48 -25.40
C ASN A 157 10.02 31.02 -25.66
N SER A 158 10.48 30.67 -26.87
CA SER A 158 10.99 29.30 -27.10
C SER A 158 12.31 29.05 -26.38
N GLY A 159 12.49 27.80 -25.92
CA GLY A 159 13.81 27.26 -25.58
C GLY A 159 14.18 27.21 -24.09
N ILE A 160 13.36 26.58 -23.25
CA ILE A 160 13.75 26.20 -21.87
C ILE A 160 13.63 24.68 -21.73
N ASP A 161 14.69 24.08 -21.19
CA ASP A 161 14.76 22.67 -20.79
C ASP A 161 14.66 22.61 -19.26
N LEU A 162 13.71 21.83 -18.72
CA LEU A 162 13.52 21.59 -17.28
C LEU A 162 14.06 20.20 -16.91
N PHE A 163 14.93 20.11 -15.90
CA PHE A 163 15.56 18.85 -15.48
C PHE A 163 14.90 18.26 -14.23
N GLU A 164 14.61 19.12 -13.25
CA GLU A 164 14.03 18.71 -11.97
C GLU A 164 13.12 19.84 -11.45
N ILE A 165 11.99 19.48 -10.86
CA ILE A 165 11.11 20.40 -10.12
C ILE A 165 10.96 19.84 -8.71
N GLU A 166 11.25 20.66 -7.70
CA GLU A 166 11.09 20.31 -6.28
C GLU A 166 10.10 21.28 -5.60
N VAL A 167 9.31 20.78 -4.66
CA VAL A 167 8.40 21.60 -3.83
C VAL A 167 8.66 21.25 -2.37
N GLU A 168 9.09 22.24 -1.59
CA GLU A 168 9.36 22.13 -0.16
C GLU A 168 8.22 22.74 0.65
N SER A 169 7.40 21.92 1.29
CA SER A 169 6.22 22.37 2.05
C SER A 169 6.51 22.46 3.54
N THR A 170 6.20 23.59 4.18
CA THR A 170 6.27 23.74 5.64
C THR A 170 5.16 22.93 6.31
N GLU A 171 5.49 22.14 7.34
CA GLU A 171 4.45 21.56 8.17
C GLU A 171 3.71 22.65 8.94
N THR A 172 2.43 22.86 8.63
CA THR A 172 1.54 23.56 9.57
C THR A 172 1.30 22.65 10.76
N SER A 173 1.99 22.92 11.86
CA SER A 173 1.61 22.35 13.15
C SER A 173 0.19 22.82 13.48
N THR A 174 -0.76 21.88 13.56
CA THR A 174 -2.06 22.16 14.16
C THR A 174 -1.84 22.24 15.66
N GLY A 175 -1.48 23.44 16.13
CA GLY A 175 -1.50 23.79 17.54
C GLY A 175 -2.89 23.63 18.11
N ASP A 176 -2.99 22.75 19.09
CA ASP A 176 -4.11 22.57 19.99
C ASP A 176 -4.46 23.92 20.65
N THR A 177 -5.57 24.56 20.24
CA THR A 177 -6.04 25.77 20.90
C THR A 177 -6.93 25.39 22.08
N ALA A 178 -6.30 25.11 23.22
CA ALA A 178 -6.88 25.43 24.51
C ALA A 178 -6.85 26.96 24.66
N THR A 179 -8.02 27.57 24.89
CA THR A 179 -8.16 28.99 25.27
C THR A 179 -7.44 29.27 26.59
N PRO A 180 -6.74 30.40 26.69
CA PRO A 180 -6.93 31.27 27.84
C PRO A 180 -7.17 32.73 27.45
N ASP A 181 -7.84 33.38 28.39
CA ASP A 181 -8.36 34.74 28.45
C ASP A 181 -7.26 35.84 28.49
N SER A 182 -7.62 36.96 27.85
CA SER A 182 -7.21 38.37 27.91
C SER A 182 -5.76 38.88 28.11
N SER A 183 -5.48 39.86 27.22
CA SER A 183 -4.70 41.10 27.40
C SER A 183 -3.18 41.05 27.34
N ALA A 184 -2.60 41.55 26.25
CA ALA A 184 -2.09 42.93 26.14
C ALA A 184 -1.30 43.09 24.83
N ASP A 185 -1.40 44.31 24.31
CA ASP A 185 -0.82 44.87 23.09
C ASP A 185 0.72 44.96 23.16
N GLU A 186 1.41 44.60 22.08
CA GLU A 186 2.63 45.29 21.62
C GLU A 186 3.07 44.81 20.24
N THR A 187 2.97 45.70 19.25
CA THR A 187 3.54 45.57 17.91
C THR A 187 5.06 45.69 17.93
N VAL A 188 5.79 44.77 17.29
CA VAL A 188 7.20 44.95 16.93
C VAL A 188 7.39 44.68 15.44
N THR A 189 7.64 45.74 14.69
CA THR A 189 8.12 45.75 13.30
C THR A 189 9.59 45.35 13.24
N ILE A 190 9.97 44.46 12.31
CA ILE A 190 11.38 44.24 11.94
C ILE A 190 11.67 44.95 10.63
N ASP A 191 12.56 45.93 10.75
CA ASP A 191 13.18 46.71 9.68
C ASP A 191 14.27 45.86 8.99
N THR A 192 14.25 45.84 7.66
CA THR A 192 15.17 45.06 6.83
C THR A 192 16.13 46.00 6.12
N ASN A 193 17.27 46.32 6.74
CA ASN A 193 18.36 47.02 6.06
C ASN A 193 19.76 46.66 6.61
N ASN A 194 20.54 46.05 5.71
CA ASN A 194 22.01 46.07 5.60
C ASN A 194 22.88 45.21 6.53
N LEU A 195 23.53 44.19 5.94
CA LEU A 195 24.97 44.10 5.59
C LEU A 195 25.24 42.61 5.21
N SER A 196 25.40 42.23 3.94
CA SER A 196 26.57 42.32 3.04
C SER A 196 27.75 41.39 3.39
N ASP A 197 28.20 40.65 2.35
CA ASP A 197 29.46 39.92 2.15
C ASP A 197 29.78 38.64 2.96
N ASN A 198 29.52 37.52 2.29
CA ASN A 198 30.47 36.47 1.90
C ASN A 198 31.73 36.26 2.79
N GLN A 199 31.73 35.16 3.55
CA GLN A 199 32.84 34.22 3.77
C GLN A 199 32.35 33.14 4.76
N LEU A 200 31.78 32.04 4.27
CA LEU A 200 31.49 30.87 5.11
C LEU A 200 32.74 29.97 5.10
N SER A 201 33.27 29.66 6.29
CA SER A 201 34.52 28.93 6.45
C SER A 201 34.39 27.45 6.07
N SER A 202 35.53 26.78 5.85
CA SER A 202 35.62 25.34 5.59
C SER A 202 34.97 24.45 6.67
N ASP A 203 34.65 24.99 7.84
CA ASP A 203 33.96 24.28 8.92
C ASP A 203 32.43 24.26 8.72
N GLN A 204 31.85 25.22 7.99
CA GLN A 204 30.41 25.24 7.65
C GLN A 204 30.06 24.34 6.46
N LEU A 205 31.05 23.98 5.63
CA LEU A 205 30.92 22.96 4.59
C LEU A 205 30.88 21.52 5.15
N ALA A 206 31.35 21.32 6.40
CA ALA A 206 31.29 20.02 7.07
C ALA A 206 29.91 19.76 7.69
N GLU A 207 29.21 20.80 8.19
CA GLU A 207 27.84 20.67 8.73
C GLU A 207 26.78 20.47 7.63
N SER A 208 26.99 21.05 6.44
CA SER A 208 26.10 20.87 5.27
C SER A 208 26.09 19.45 4.70
N LYS A 209 27.14 18.65 4.90
CA LYS A 209 27.18 17.23 4.48
C LYS A 209 26.49 16.27 5.44
N VAL A 210 26.11 16.74 6.64
CA VAL A 210 25.46 15.92 7.68
C VAL A 210 23.94 16.08 7.66
N ALA A 211 23.40 17.18 7.14
CA ALA A 211 21.96 17.46 7.17
C ALA A 211 21.13 16.77 6.06
N SER A 212 21.73 16.22 4.99
CA SER A 212 20.98 15.64 3.87
C SER A 212 20.56 14.17 4.03
N ASN A 213 20.71 13.56 5.21
CA ASN A 213 20.41 12.13 5.44
C ASN A 213 19.27 11.87 6.45
N ALA A 214 18.48 12.87 6.82
CA ALA A 214 17.45 12.75 7.85
C ALA A 214 16.02 12.71 7.28
N ALA A 215 15.71 11.73 6.44
CA ALA A 215 14.32 11.30 6.17
C ALA A 215 14.22 9.86 5.62
N GLN A 216 15.30 9.07 5.67
CA GLN A 216 15.17 7.63 5.45
C GLN A 216 14.79 6.95 6.76
N ASN A 217 13.97 5.90 6.66
CA ASN A 217 13.70 4.94 7.70
C ASN A 217 14.12 3.59 7.14
N TYR A 218 15.35 3.17 7.40
CA TYR A 218 15.92 1.96 6.78
C TYR A 218 15.23 0.65 7.18
N LEU A 219 14.60 0.62 8.34
CA LEU A 219 13.95 -0.57 8.91
C LEU A 219 12.48 -0.27 9.17
N ALA A 220 11.62 -1.10 8.60
CA ALA A 220 10.18 -1.09 8.89
C ALA A 220 9.89 -1.78 10.23
N ASP A 221 8.79 -1.40 10.88
CA ASP A 221 8.30 -2.07 12.08
C ASP A 221 8.07 -3.56 11.83
N GLY A 222 8.43 -4.39 12.80
CA GLY A 222 8.24 -5.82 12.70
C GLY A 222 9.23 -6.65 13.50
N TRP A 223 9.04 -7.97 13.48
CA TRP A 223 9.95 -8.92 14.11
C TRP A 223 11.13 -9.23 13.21
N TYR A 224 12.34 -9.24 13.77
CA TYR A 224 13.59 -9.58 13.09
C TYR A 224 14.46 -10.52 13.93
N TYR A 225 15.29 -11.29 13.24
CA TYR A 225 16.52 -11.85 13.78
C TYR A 225 17.69 -10.96 13.36
N LEU A 226 18.59 -10.63 14.27
CA LEU A 226 19.75 -9.77 14.01
C LEU A 226 21.01 -10.63 13.92
N LYS A 227 21.50 -10.88 12.71
CA LYS A 227 22.64 -11.75 12.45
C LYS A 227 23.93 -10.94 12.28
N ASN A 228 24.92 -11.13 13.14
CA ASN A 228 26.22 -10.47 12.98
C ASN A 228 26.93 -10.95 11.71
N ILE A 229 27.54 -10.01 10.97
CA ILE A 229 28.21 -10.32 9.70
C ILE A 229 29.52 -11.10 9.89
N ASN A 230 30.33 -10.78 10.90
CA ASN A 230 31.61 -11.46 11.16
C ASN A 230 31.42 -12.92 11.63
N SER A 231 30.52 -13.16 12.58
CA SER A 231 30.35 -14.49 13.22
C SER A 231 29.26 -15.36 12.58
N GLN A 232 28.34 -14.76 11.81
CA GLN A 232 27.13 -15.40 11.30
C GLN A 232 26.18 -15.92 12.39
N LYS A 233 26.30 -15.43 13.63
CA LYS A 233 25.46 -15.76 14.79
C LYS A 233 24.45 -14.65 15.08
N TYR A 234 23.43 -14.94 15.89
CA TYR A 234 22.32 -14.03 16.16
C TYR A 234 22.41 -13.39 17.53
N LEU A 235 21.92 -12.16 17.63
CA LEU A 235 21.70 -11.44 18.88
C LEU A 235 20.71 -12.20 19.76
N ASP A 236 21.13 -12.61 20.96
CA ASP A 236 20.47 -13.61 21.79
C ASP A 236 20.46 -13.19 23.27
N VAL A 237 19.30 -13.24 23.93
CA VAL A 237 19.20 -13.08 25.38
C VAL A 237 19.68 -14.36 26.08
N SER A 238 20.84 -14.27 26.74
CA SER A 238 21.54 -15.40 27.34
C SER A 238 20.64 -16.26 28.24
N GLY A 239 20.56 -17.55 27.93
CA GLY A 239 19.78 -18.53 28.70
C GLY A 239 18.27 -18.29 28.70
N LYS A 240 17.75 -17.46 27.77
CA LYS A 240 16.32 -17.04 27.72
C LYS A 240 15.84 -16.38 29.01
N ARG A 241 16.76 -15.78 29.78
CA ARG A 241 16.43 -15.20 31.09
C ARG A 241 15.65 -13.89 30.91
N ASP A 242 14.34 -13.95 31.06
CA ASP A 242 13.45 -12.80 30.91
C ASP A 242 13.39 -11.97 32.21
N ALA A 243 14.45 -11.22 32.49
CA ALA A 243 14.61 -10.39 33.68
C ALA A 243 15.43 -9.13 33.36
N ASP A 244 15.22 -8.08 34.13
CA ASP A 244 15.99 -6.84 33.99
C ASP A 244 17.47 -7.09 34.27
N GLY A 245 18.33 -6.57 33.41
CA GLY A 245 19.77 -6.81 33.46
C GLY A 245 20.22 -8.18 32.96
N SER A 246 19.35 -8.95 32.30
CA SER A 246 19.78 -10.16 31.59
C SER A 246 20.71 -9.82 30.42
N ASN A 247 21.80 -10.57 30.32
CA ASN A 247 22.85 -10.31 29.36
C ASN A 247 22.41 -10.64 27.92
N VAL A 248 22.87 -9.85 26.96
CA VAL A 248 22.73 -10.14 25.53
C VAL A 248 24.07 -10.62 24.97
N ILE A 249 24.05 -11.76 24.32
CA ILE A 249 25.20 -12.44 23.71
C ILE A 249 24.93 -12.66 22.22
N GLN A 250 25.91 -13.22 21.50
CA GLN A 250 25.65 -13.90 20.25
C GLN A 250 25.53 -15.42 20.46
N TYR A 251 24.64 -16.06 19.71
CA TYR A 251 24.50 -17.51 19.72
C TYR A 251 24.07 -18.05 18.35
N SER A 252 24.37 -19.32 18.10
CA SER A 252 23.93 -20.07 16.92
C SER A 252 22.41 -19.96 16.73
N GLY A 253 21.97 -19.74 15.49
CA GLY A 253 20.56 -19.55 15.18
C GLY A 253 19.73 -20.79 15.52
N ASN A 254 18.77 -20.64 16.43
CA ASN A 254 17.86 -21.71 16.86
C ASN A 254 16.38 -21.28 16.76
N GLY A 255 16.11 -20.03 16.36
CA GLY A 255 14.76 -19.52 16.10
C GLY A 255 13.93 -19.22 17.35
N GLY A 256 14.50 -19.40 18.55
CA GLY A 256 13.85 -19.14 19.83
C GLY A 256 13.48 -17.67 20.02
N ASP A 257 12.51 -17.41 20.89
CA ASP A 257 12.01 -16.05 21.14
C ASP A 257 13.06 -15.12 21.75
N ASN A 258 14.08 -15.67 22.43
CA ASN A 258 15.26 -14.95 22.90
C ASN A 258 16.18 -14.42 21.79
N GLN A 259 15.97 -14.84 20.53
CA GLN A 259 16.68 -14.33 19.35
C GLN A 259 15.83 -13.38 18.50
N LYS A 260 14.54 -13.22 18.83
CA LYS A 260 13.61 -12.34 18.09
C LYS A 260 13.60 -10.95 18.70
N TRP A 261 13.59 -9.96 17.84
CA TRP A 261 13.56 -8.56 18.22
C TRP A 261 12.50 -7.81 17.41
N TYR A 262 11.53 -7.20 18.08
CA TYR A 262 10.57 -6.33 17.43
C TYR A 262 11.18 -4.94 17.27
N VAL A 263 11.41 -4.55 16.02
CA VAL A 263 11.78 -3.18 15.66
C VAL A 263 10.54 -2.32 15.74
N THR A 264 10.65 -1.20 16.47
CA THR A 264 9.73 -0.07 16.38
C THR A 264 10.52 1.14 15.89
N ASN A 265 10.14 1.66 14.74
CA ASN A 265 10.74 2.81 14.10
C ASN A 265 10.20 4.09 14.76
N LEU A 266 11.11 4.93 15.24
CA LEU A 266 10.80 6.20 15.91
C LEU A 266 10.94 7.40 14.96
N GLY A 267 11.18 7.17 13.67
CA GLY A 267 11.56 8.18 12.69
C GLY A 267 13.06 8.52 12.74
N ASN A 268 13.55 9.22 11.70
CA ASN A 268 14.94 9.70 11.61
C ASN A 268 16.00 8.59 11.81
N ASN A 269 15.72 7.38 11.33
CA ASN A 269 16.54 6.18 11.53
C ASN A 269 16.75 5.76 12.99
N TYR A 270 15.99 6.30 13.95
CA TYR A 270 16.01 5.79 15.30
C TYR A 270 15.02 4.64 15.46
N ILE A 271 15.45 3.60 16.18
CA ILE A 271 14.62 2.44 16.49
C ILE A 271 14.70 2.10 17.97
N THR A 272 13.72 1.33 18.43
CA THR A 272 13.85 0.50 19.63
C THR A 272 13.73 -0.98 19.25
N LEU A 273 14.30 -1.85 20.08
CA LEU A 273 14.33 -3.30 19.86
C LEU A 273 13.75 -4.02 21.06
N ARG A 274 12.51 -4.51 20.96
CA ARG A 274 11.86 -5.29 22.02
C ARG A 274 12.15 -6.78 21.87
N SER A 275 12.65 -7.42 22.93
CA SER A 275 12.86 -8.87 22.97
C SER A 275 11.56 -9.65 22.72
N GLY A 276 11.65 -10.78 22.04
CA GLY A 276 10.54 -11.71 21.81
C GLY A 276 10.12 -12.50 23.04
N LEU A 277 10.88 -12.42 24.14
CA LEU A 277 10.50 -13.01 25.42
C LEU A 277 9.24 -12.32 25.99
N SER A 278 8.46 -13.06 26.78
CA SER A 278 7.13 -12.69 27.24
C SER A 278 7.03 -11.35 27.98
N GLY A 279 8.11 -10.93 28.64
CA GLY A 279 8.18 -9.74 29.47
C GLY A 279 8.29 -8.44 28.68
N GLY A 280 8.48 -8.51 27.35
CA GLY A 280 8.45 -7.33 26.47
C GLY A 280 9.55 -6.31 26.76
N ARG A 281 10.69 -6.75 27.30
CA ARG A 281 11.84 -5.92 27.65
C ARG A 281 12.59 -5.44 26.41
N MET A 282 13.27 -4.29 26.53
CA MET A 282 13.98 -3.64 25.43
C MET A 282 15.47 -3.99 25.46
N LEU A 283 16.12 -4.01 24.29
CA LEU A 283 17.58 -3.93 24.19
C LEU A 283 18.03 -2.62 24.86
N ASP A 284 19.00 -2.72 25.77
CA ASP A 284 19.33 -1.65 26.70
C ASP A 284 20.84 -1.55 26.90
N VAL A 285 21.39 -0.34 26.82
CA VAL A 285 22.77 -0.04 27.22
C VAL A 285 22.81 0.06 28.74
N ALA A 286 23.53 -0.83 29.42
CA ALA A 286 23.52 -0.91 30.87
C ALA A 286 23.85 0.42 31.53
N ASN A 287 22.92 0.93 32.35
CA ASN A 287 23.00 2.22 33.05
C ASN A 287 23.19 3.44 32.11
N GLY A 288 22.91 3.31 30.81
CA GLY A 288 23.17 4.35 29.82
C GLY A 288 24.66 4.73 29.70
N GLY A 289 25.57 3.79 30.00
CA GLY A 289 27.01 4.04 29.96
C GLY A 289 27.51 4.49 28.59
N ARG A 290 28.59 5.28 28.60
CA ARG A 290 29.15 5.98 27.41
C ARG A 290 30.61 5.65 27.15
N THR A 291 31.10 4.56 27.72
CA THR A 291 32.51 4.13 27.61
C THR A 291 32.60 2.78 26.92
N ASP A 292 33.69 2.54 26.21
CA ASP A 292 33.89 1.27 25.49
C ASP A 292 33.85 0.08 26.44
N GLY A 293 33.19 -0.97 26.00
CA GLY A 293 32.94 -2.17 26.79
C GLY A 293 31.72 -2.09 27.71
N THR A 294 30.92 -1.01 27.67
CA THR A 294 29.63 -0.98 28.40
C THR A 294 28.72 -2.10 27.89
N ASN A 295 28.12 -2.83 28.81
CA ASN A 295 27.32 -4.02 28.50
C ASN A 295 26.01 -3.71 27.77
N ILE A 296 25.59 -4.58 26.86
CA ILE A 296 24.22 -4.60 26.32
C ILE A 296 23.41 -5.67 27.06
N GLN A 297 22.27 -5.25 27.62
CA GLN A 297 21.36 -6.09 28.40
C GLN A 297 19.94 -5.97 27.83
N ILE A 298 18.99 -6.68 28.45
CA ILE A 298 17.57 -6.33 28.35
C ILE A 298 17.07 -5.69 29.64
N TYR A 299 16.18 -4.71 29.52
CA TYR A 299 15.59 -4.02 30.67
C TYR A 299 14.13 -3.63 30.37
N SER A 300 13.33 -3.46 31.43
CA SER A 300 11.97 -2.93 31.33
C SER A 300 11.93 -1.63 30.51
N ALA A 301 10.91 -1.50 29.64
CA ALA A 301 10.74 -0.31 28.82
C ALA A 301 10.61 0.94 29.70
N ASN A 302 11.51 1.90 29.53
CA ASN A 302 11.58 3.10 30.36
C ASN A 302 11.71 4.41 29.54
N GLY A 303 11.79 4.31 28.21
CA GLY A 303 11.85 5.45 27.29
C GLY A 303 13.18 6.21 27.31
N ALA A 304 14.19 5.71 28.03
CA ALA A 304 15.50 6.35 28.09
C ALA A 304 16.29 6.17 26.78
N ASP A 305 17.21 7.09 26.51
CA ASP A 305 18.12 7.00 25.36
C ASP A 305 18.97 5.73 25.34
N ALA A 306 19.11 5.05 26.49
CA ALA A 306 19.77 3.75 26.60
C ALA A 306 19.05 2.63 25.81
N GLN A 307 17.78 2.82 25.45
CA GLN A 307 16.94 1.86 24.71
C GLN A 307 16.70 2.25 23.25
N ILE A 308 17.36 3.32 22.79
CA ILE A 308 17.17 3.91 21.46
C ILE A 308 18.47 3.82 20.67
N PHE A 309 18.36 3.31 19.44
CA PHE A 309 19.51 3.07 18.57
C PHE A 309 19.31 3.76 17.22
N GLN A 310 20.32 4.46 16.74
CA GLN A 310 20.36 5.00 15.39
C GLN A 310 20.83 3.92 14.42
N VAL A 311 20.08 3.72 13.35
CA VAL A 311 20.35 2.74 12.29
C VAL A 311 21.24 3.40 11.24
N VAL A 312 22.44 2.88 11.08
CA VAL A 312 23.39 3.32 10.05
C VAL A 312 23.53 2.24 8.98
N PRO A 313 23.20 2.50 7.71
CA PRO A 313 23.31 1.52 6.64
C PRO A 313 24.77 1.20 6.34
N THR A 314 24.99 -0.02 5.86
CA THR A 314 26.29 -0.45 5.32
C THR A 314 26.20 -0.58 3.81
N LYS A 315 27.32 -0.93 3.16
CA LYS A 315 27.33 -1.27 1.72
C LYS A 315 26.54 -2.53 1.39
N THR A 316 26.21 -3.35 2.39
CA THR A 316 25.47 -4.60 2.25
C THR A 316 23.99 -4.37 2.54
N ALA A 317 23.12 -4.80 1.62
CA ALA A 317 21.67 -4.63 1.77
C ALA A 317 21.14 -5.31 3.04
N ASN A 318 20.21 -4.64 3.73
CA ASN A 318 19.63 -5.06 5.00
C ASN A 318 20.65 -5.29 6.13
N THR A 319 21.84 -4.70 6.02
CA THR A 319 22.89 -4.78 7.04
C THR A 319 23.18 -3.38 7.58
N TYR A 320 23.15 -3.27 8.90
CA TYR A 320 23.20 -1.99 9.60
C TYR A 320 24.16 -2.06 10.80
N CYS A 321 24.74 -0.92 11.15
CA CYS A 321 25.31 -0.68 12.48
C CYS A 321 24.25 0.00 13.36
N LEU A 322 24.26 -0.32 14.67
CA LEU A 322 23.33 0.25 15.64
C LEU A 322 24.10 1.16 16.59
N LEU A 323 24.04 2.46 16.34
CA LEU A 323 24.69 3.48 17.16
C LEU A 323 23.81 3.79 18.37
N THR A 324 24.40 3.90 19.56
CA THR A 324 23.63 4.13 20.78
C THR A 324 23.27 5.60 20.93
N LYS A 325 21.98 5.92 21.13
CA LYS A 325 21.55 7.30 21.31
C LYS A 325 22.14 7.92 22.58
N CYS A 326 22.26 7.13 23.65
CA CYS A 326 22.84 7.60 24.92
C CYS A 326 24.31 8.05 24.79
N SER A 327 25.07 7.58 23.79
CA SER A 327 26.45 8.03 23.51
C SER A 327 26.52 9.21 22.53
N GLY A 328 25.37 9.72 22.07
CA GLY A 328 25.31 10.72 20.99
C GLY A 328 25.73 10.16 19.63
N GLY A 329 25.64 8.84 19.44
CA GLY A 329 26.04 8.17 18.19
C GLY A 329 27.55 7.90 18.06
N THR A 330 28.32 8.00 19.14
CA THR A 330 29.77 7.76 19.11
C THR A 330 30.15 6.28 19.29
N GLN A 331 29.23 5.48 19.85
CA GLN A 331 29.43 4.04 20.08
C GLN A 331 28.35 3.22 19.39
N ALA A 332 28.71 1.99 19.00
CA ALA A 332 27.82 1.03 18.34
C ALA A 332 27.71 -0.29 19.11
N VAL A 333 26.62 -1.02 18.89
CA VAL A 333 26.48 -2.43 19.30
C VAL A 333 27.59 -3.25 18.61
N ASP A 334 28.35 -4.00 19.40
CA ASP A 334 29.60 -4.65 19.00
C ASP A 334 29.70 -6.07 19.60
N VAL A 335 30.16 -7.03 18.79
CA VAL A 335 30.55 -8.36 19.27
C VAL A 335 31.95 -8.29 19.88
N ASN A 336 32.01 -8.33 21.21
CA ASN A 336 33.24 -8.12 21.99
C ASN A 336 34.39 -9.01 21.49
N GLY A 337 35.54 -8.38 21.25
CA GLY A 337 36.75 -9.07 20.78
C GLY A 337 36.60 -9.76 19.43
N TRP A 338 35.61 -9.37 18.62
CA TRP A 338 35.32 -9.98 17.31
C TRP A 338 35.08 -11.49 17.37
N SER A 339 34.59 -11.98 18.51
CA SER A 339 34.37 -13.40 18.74
C SER A 339 33.53 -14.02 17.62
N LYS A 340 33.91 -15.22 17.17
CA LYS A 340 33.10 -16.04 16.24
C LYS A 340 32.41 -17.20 16.96
N GLU A 341 32.61 -17.31 18.26
CA GLU A 341 32.09 -18.41 19.08
C GLU A 341 30.71 -18.08 19.68
N ASP A 342 29.97 -19.13 20.04
CA ASP A 342 28.77 -18.99 20.86
C ASP A 342 29.12 -18.37 22.21
N ASN A 343 28.20 -17.57 22.76
CA ASN A 343 28.39 -16.81 23.99
C ASN A 343 29.42 -15.68 23.89
N GLY A 344 29.80 -15.27 22.66
CA GLY A 344 30.47 -13.99 22.46
C GLY A 344 29.60 -12.86 23.01
N ASP A 345 30.18 -12.01 23.86
CA ASP A 345 29.44 -10.98 24.56
C ASP A 345 29.08 -9.80 23.65
N ILE A 346 27.94 -9.16 23.88
CA ILE A 346 27.52 -7.97 23.13
C ILE A 346 27.72 -6.73 24.01
N LYS A 347 28.55 -5.81 23.53
CA LYS A 347 28.91 -4.59 24.23
C LYS A 347 28.74 -3.38 23.33
N THR A 348 28.91 -2.20 23.89
CA THR A 348 29.14 -0.99 23.10
C THR A 348 30.63 -0.80 22.87
N TRP A 349 30.99 -0.32 21.69
CA TRP A 349 32.36 0.08 21.37
C TRP A 349 32.36 1.29 20.44
N THR A 350 33.45 2.05 20.41
CA THR A 350 33.65 3.16 19.49
C THR A 350 33.28 2.73 18.07
N TYR A 351 32.39 3.50 17.45
CA TYR A 351 31.91 3.21 16.10
C TYR A 351 33.06 3.29 15.09
N ASN A 352 33.34 2.18 14.42
CA ASN A 352 34.35 2.06 13.36
C ASN A 352 33.79 1.37 12.10
N GLY A 353 32.55 0.86 12.17
CA GLY A 353 31.85 0.25 11.04
C GLY A 353 32.38 -1.12 10.62
N TYR A 354 33.24 -1.74 11.42
CA TYR A 354 33.78 -3.08 11.11
C TYR A 354 32.74 -4.19 11.25
N GLU A 355 33.04 -5.38 10.70
CA GLU A 355 32.07 -6.49 10.61
C GLU A 355 31.56 -6.99 11.99
N CYS A 356 32.31 -6.77 13.08
CA CYS A 356 31.84 -7.04 14.45
C CYS A 356 30.70 -6.10 14.91
N GLN A 357 30.51 -4.95 14.25
CA GLN A 357 29.46 -3.96 14.50
C GLN A 357 28.32 -4.01 13.48
N GLN A 358 28.40 -4.89 12.49
CA GLN A 358 27.41 -5.00 11.41
C GLN A 358 26.44 -6.14 11.67
N PHE A 359 25.15 -5.84 11.66
CA PHE A 359 24.08 -6.81 11.85
C PHE A 359 23.13 -6.80 10.65
N LYS A 360 22.93 -7.97 10.06
CA LYS A 360 21.89 -8.19 9.07
C LYS A 360 20.55 -8.40 9.75
N PHE A 361 19.57 -7.58 9.39
CA PHE A 361 18.20 -7.67 9.88
C PHE A 361 17.40 -8.62 8.99
N GLU A 362 17.09 -9.80 9.52
CA GLU A 362 16.32 -10.83 8.83
C GLU A 362 14.91 -10.86 9.41
N SER A 363 13.93 -10.27 8.72
CA SER A 363 12.56 -10.23 9.22
C SER A 363 12.03 -11.64 9.45
N THR A 364 11.47 -11.91 10.64
CA THR A 364 10.85 -13.20 10.95
C THR A 364 9.57 -13.42 10.14
N THR A 365 9.07 -12.37 9.47
CA THR A 365 7.94 -12.41 8.54
C THR A 365 8.38 -12.28 7.08
N ALA A 366 9.67 -12.03 6.83
CA ALA A 366 10.28 -12.10 5.50
C ALA A 366 11.33 -13.22 5.45
N ASN A 367 10.86 -14.41 5.13
CA ASN A 367 11.41 -15.09 3.96
C ASN A 367 10.28 -15.34 2.96
N SER A 368 9.87 -14.28 2.27
CA SER A 368 9.49 -14.23 0.85
C SER A 368 9.29 -12.77 0.39
N GLY A 369 10.33 -12.15 -0.22
CA GLY A 369 10.28 -10.91 -1.03
C GLY A 369 10.28 -9.60 -0.22
N ASN A 370 11.21 -8.65 -0.38
CA ASN A 370 11.67 -8.07 -1.63
C ASN A 370 13.20 -7.84 -1.60
N SER A 371 13.96 -8.81 -2.10
CA SER A 371 15.18 -8.49 -2.84
C SER A 371 14.77 -8.29 -4.29
N SER A 372 15.22 -7.21 -4.90
CA SER A 372 15.54 -7.22 -6.33
C SER A 372 16.69 -8.20 -6.54
N SER A 373 16.37 -9.49 -6.50
CA SER A 373 17.11 -10.53 -7.18
C SER A 373 16.09 -11.28 -8.03
N GLY A 374 16.47 -11.62 -9.26
CA GLY A 374 15.77 -12.61 -10.07
C GLY A 374 15.86 -13.99 -9.42
N GLY A 375 15.25 -14.15 -8.23
CA GLY A 375 15.20 -15.40 -7.51
C GLY A 375 14.22 -16.34 -8.19
N SER A 376 14.73 -17.19 -9.07
CA SER A 376 14.00 -18.36 -9.58
C SER A 376 13.39 -19.10 -8.40
N THR A 377 12.06 -19.29 -8.40
CA THR A 377 11.42 -20.23 -7.47
C THR A 377 12.14 -21.57 -7.60
N ASN A 378 12.73 -22.08 -6.51
CA ASN A 378 13.34 -23.40 -6.56
C ASN A 378 12.23 -24.44 -6.66
N THR A 379 12.14 -25.11 -7.82
CA THR A 379 11.11 -26.10 -8.09
C THR A 379 11.59 -27.54 -7.91
N SER A 380 12.80 -27.76 -7.40
CA SER A 380 13.43 -29.10 -7.34
C SER A 380 12.74 -30.07 -6.39
N ASP A 381 11.92 -29.57 -5.46
CA ASP A 381 11.22 -30.34 -4.43
C ASP A 381 9.75 -30.64 -4.79
N GLY A 382 9.37 -30.45 -6.05
CA GLY A 382 7.99 -30.65 -6.51
C GLY A 382 7.89 -31.02 -7.99
N THR A 383 6.65 -31.16 -8.45
CA THR A 383 6.36 -31.44 -9.87
C THR A 383 6.05 -30.15 -10.60
N VAL A 384 6.81 -29.82 -11.64
CA VAL A 384 6.54 -28.67 -12.50
C VAL A 384 5.53 -29.05 -13.59
N VAL A 385 4.53 -28.20 -13.79
CA VAL A 385 3.47 -28.38 -14.79
C VAL A 385 3.27 -27.11 -15.61
N THR A 386 2.95 -27.27 -16.89
CA THR A 386 2.75 -26.16 -17.83
C THR A 386 1.41 -26.26 -18.58
N ASN A 387 0.60 -27.28 -18.28
CA ASN A 387 -0.70 -27.49 -18.89
C ASN A 387 -1.68 -28.14 -17.90
N TYR A 388 -2.96 -28.09 -18.26
CA TYR A 388 -4.07 -28.50 -17.40
C TYR A 388 -4.06 -30.00 -17.06
N LYS A 389 -3.77 -30.86 -18.05
CA LYS A 389 -3.74 -32.31 -17.84
C LYS A 389 -2.65 -32.72 -16.85
N ASP A 390 -1.47 -32.13 -16.98
CA ASP A 390 -0.34 -32.42 -16.10
C ASP A 390 -0.57 -31.84 -14.70
N LEU A 391 -1.21 -30.67 -14.59
CA LEU A 391 -1.64 -30.11 -13.31
C LEU A 391 -2.55 -31.08 -12.55
N LEU A 392 -3.62 -31.58 -13.18
CA LEU A 392 -4.51 -32.56 -12.54
C LEU A 392 -3.78 -33.85 -12.15
N SER A 393 -2.92 -34.33 -13.04
CA SER A 393 -2.14 -35.56 -12.81
C SER A 393 -1.15 -35.41 -11.65
N ALA A 394 -0.47 -34.26 -11.56
CA ALA A 394 0.49 -33.94 -10.51
C ALA A 394 -0.21 -33.77 -9.15
N VAL A 395 -1.36 -33.10 -9.11
CA VAL A 395 -2.19 -32.97 -7.90
C VAL A 395 -2.62 -34.36 -7.43
N SER A 396 -3.20 -35.19 -8.31
CA SER A 396 -3.62 -36.54 -7.93
C SER A 396 -2.46 -37.40 -7.41
N LYS A 397 -1.26 -37.25 -7.99
CA LYS A 397 -0.05 -37.93 -7.51
C LYS A 397 0.36 -37.45 -6.12
N ALA A 398 0.33 -36.13 -5.87
CA ALA A 398 0.65 -35.55 -4.57
C ALA A 398 -0.37 -35.97 -3.49
N GLU A 399 -1.66 -35.97 -3.80
CA GLU A 399 -2.71 -36.47 -2.89
C GLU A 399 -2.49 -37.94 -2.51
N LYS A 400 -2.10 -38.79 -3.47
CA LYS A 400 -1.78 -40.22 -3.23
C LYS A 400 -0.53 -40.41 -2.38
N ALA A 401 0.44 -39.50 -2.49
CA ALA A 401 1.66 -39.49 -1.69
C ALA A 401 1.46 -38.94 -0.27
N GLY A 402 0.27 -38.41 0.06
CA GLY A 402 0.00 -37.78 1.35
C GLY A 402 0.50 -36.34 1.49
N GLY A 403 0.91 -35.73 0.37
CA GLY A 403 1.42 -34.37 0.30
C GLY A 403 2.36 -34.16 -0.88
N GLY A 404 2.62 -32.90 -1.22
CA GLY A 404 3.58 -32.54 -2.25
C GLY A 404 3.37 -31.14 -2.81
N LYS A 405 4.35 -30.68 -3.59
CA LYS A 405 4.31 -29.38 -4.27
C LYS A 405 4.11 -29.57 -5.77
N VAL A 406 3.19 -28.81 -6.34
CA VAL A 406 2.92 -28.72 -7.77
C VAL A 406 3.20 -27.29 -8.20
N TYR A 407 4.23 -27.11 -9.01
CA TYR A 407 4.69 -25.82 -9.50
C TYR A 407 4.08 -25.53 -10.87
N VAL A 408 3.19 -24.55 -10.94
CA VAL A 408 2.58 -24.10 -12.18
C VAL A 408 3.54 -23.10 -12.84
N LYS A 409 3.99 -23.37 -14.06
CA LYS A 409 4.90 -22.48 -14.82
C LYS A 409 4.27 -22.08 -16.14
N GLY A 410 4.61 -20.87 -16.59
CA GLY A 410 4.13 -20.29 -17.85
C GLY A 410 3.26 -19.06 -17.62
N THR A 411 2.84 -18.44 -18.72
CA THR A 411 1.97 -17.25 -18.66
C THR A 411 0.53 -17.64 -18.36
N SER A 412 0.04 -18.75 -18.91
CA SER A 412 -1.33 -19.23 -18.70
C SER A 412 -1.44 -20.75 -18.93
N ILE A 413 -2.24 -21.41 -18.11
CA ILE A 413 -2.77 -22.75 -18.31
C ILE A 413 -4.22 -22.61 -18.76
N ALA A 414 -4.51 -23.08 -19.96
CA ALA A 414 -5.87 -23.18 -20.47
C ALA A 414 -6.61 -24.35 -19.80
N CYS A 415 -7.49 -24.05 -18.86
CA CYS A 415 -8.30 -25.02 -18.14
C CYS A 415 -9.56 -25.36 -18.93
N SER A 416 -9.78 -26.65 -19.20
CA SER A 416 -10.96 -27.14 -19.93
C SER A 416 -12.08 -27.66 -19.01
N GLY A 417 -11.91 -27.59 -17.69
CA GLY A 417 -12.85 -28.07 -16.69
C GLY A 417 -12.44 -27.68 -15.28
N GLN A 418 -13.25 -28.09 -14.31
CA GLN A 418 -13.00 -27.85 -12.88
C GLN A 418 -11.69 -28.50 -12.40
N ILE A 419 -10.94 -27.80 -11.56
CA ILE A 419 -9.85 -28.38 -10.75
C ILE A 419 -10.46 -28.81 -9.41
N ALA A 420 -10.68 -30.11 -9.24
CA ALA A 420 -11.29 -30.68 -8.05
C ALA A 420 -10.23 -31.14 -7.03
N LEU A 421 -10.22 -30.51 -5.85
CA LEU A 421 -9.31 -30.75 -4.73
C LEU A 421 -10.10 -31.35 -3.57
N SER A 422 -10.13 -32.69 -3.49
CA SER A 422 -11.14 -33.41 -2.68
C SER A 422 -10.57 -34.24 -1.53
N LYS A 423 -9.26 -34.50 -1.52
CA LYS A 423 -8.61 -35.29 -0.46
C LYS A 423 -8.59 -34.55 0.89
N THR A 424 -9.08 -35.21 1.96
CA THR A 424 -8.89 -34.76 3.35
C THR A 424 -7.45 -34.99 3.80
N ASN A 425 -6.85 -34.04 4.54
CA ASN A 425 -5.44 -34.05 4.94
C ASN A 425 -4.49 -34.19 3.75
N ALA A 426 -4.74 -33.47 2.67
CA ALA A 426 -3.99 -33.60 1.43
C ALA A 426 -2.52 -33.18 1.58
N ASN A 427 -2.24 -32.10 2.34
CA ASN A 427 -0.92 -31.47 2.41
C ASN A 427 -0.33 -31.13 1.03
N VAL A 428 -1.20 -30.78 0.08
CA VAL A 428 -0.81 -30.48 -1.31
C VAL A 428 -0.74 -28.97 -1.51
N GLN A 429 0.34 -28.50 -2.11
CA GLN A 429 0.56 -27.10 -2.44
C GLN A 429 0.59 -26.93 -3.95
N ILE A 430 -0.22 -26.02 -4.48
CA ILE A 430 -0.25 -25.63 -5.89
C ILE A 430 0.27 -24.20 -5.96
N ILE A 431 1.46 -24.03 -6.53
CA ILE A 431 2.24 -22.79 -6.43
C ILE A 431 2.56 -22.30 -7.83
N GLY A 432 2.13 -21.09 -8.18
CA GLY A 432 2.58 -20.43 -9.39
C GLY A 432 4.04 -19.96 -9.29
N VAL A 433 4.82 -20.27 -10.31
CA VAL A 433 6.20 -19.81 -10.47
C VAL A 433 6.15 -18.42 -11.11
N LYS A 434 6.64 -17.41 -10.38
CA LYS A 434 6.72 -16.04 -10.89
C LYS A 434 7.59 -16.01 -12.15
N ASN A 435 7.07 -15.42 -13.22
CA ASN A 435 7.80 -15.22 -14.45
C ASN A 435 8.88 -14.14 -14.28
N SER A 436 9.87 -14.11 -15.17
CA SER A 436 10.98 -13.15 -15.12
C SER A 436 10.55 -11.69 -15.24
N ASP A 437 9.43 -11.43 -15.89
CA ASP A 437 8.79 -10.10 -16.00
C ASP A 437 7.99 -9.70 -14.75
N GLY A 438 7.96 -10.59 -13.75
CA GLY A 438 7.28 -10.44 -12.49
C GLY A 438 5.81 -10.84 -12.49
N THR A 439 5.28 -11.33 -13.62
CA THR A 439 3.90 -11.82 -13.73
C THR A 439 3.73 -13.19 -13.09
N TYR A 440 2.48 -13.56 -12.81
CA TYR A 440 2.13 -14.86 -12.26
C TYR A 440 1.31 -15.70 -13.27
N PRO A 441 1.46 -17.04 -13.24
CA PRO A 441 0.69 -17.92 -14.10
C PRO A 441 -0.82 -17.79 -13.87
N ARG A 442 -1.57 -17.76 -14.98
CA ARG A 442 -3.02 -17.74 -14.96
C ARG A 442 -3.60 -19.14 -15.15
N LEU A 443 -4.54 -19.54 -14.30
CA LEU A 443 -5.47 -20.63 -14.55
C LEU A 443 -6.67 -20.02 -15.29
N ASP A 444 -6.62 -20.09 -16.62
CA ASP A 444 -7.61 -19.46 -17.49
C ASP A 444 -8.66 -20.48 -17.90
N PHE A 445 -9.87 -20.31 -17.37
CA PHE A 445 -11.00 -21.19 -17.60
C PHE A 445 -11.86 -20.78 -18.80
N SER A 446 -11.39 -19.88 -19.68
CA SER A 446 -12.13 -19.45 -20.88
C SER A 446 -12.64 -20.63 -21.73
N ASN A 447 -11.86 -21.70 -21.86
CA ASN A 447 -12.30 -22.90 -22.58
C ASN A 447 -13.42 -23.65 -21.87
N PHE A 448 -13.44 -23.64 -20.53
CA PHE A 448 -14.52 -24.19 -19.74
C PHE A 448 -15.77 -23.30 -19.81
N MET A 449 -15.59 -21.98 -19.69
CA MET A 449 -16.65 -20.98 -19.75
C MET A 449 -17.43 -21.00 -21.05
N LYS A 450 -16.78 -21.30 -22.19
CA LYS A 450 -17.45 -21.45 -23.50
C LYS A 450 -18.66 -22.39 -23.47
N ASN A 451 -18.64 -23.43 -22.63
CA ASN A 451 -19.74 -24.38 -22.50
C ASN A 451 -20.96 -23.81 -21.77
N TYR A 452 -20.78 -22.68 -21.08
CA TYR A 452 -21.79 -21.97 -20.28
C TYR A 452 -22.11 -20.58 -20.84
N ILE A 453 -21.55 -20.21 -22.00
CA ILE A 453 -22.01 -19.02 -22.73
C ILE A 453 -23.46 -19.27 -23.17
N GLY A 454 -24.36 -18.40 -22.75
CA GLY A 454 -25.80 -18.54 -22.95
C GLY A 454 -26.48 -19.52 -22.00
N LYS A 455 -25.87 -19.97 -20.89
CA LYS A 455 -26.48 -20.93 -19.96
C LYS A 455 -26.22 -20.55 -18.52
N ALA A 456 -27.17 -20.84 -17.62
CA ALA A 456 -26.91 -20.77 -16.19
C ALA A 456 -25.79 -21.75 -15.80
N SER A 457 -24.93 -21.32 -14.88
CA SER A 457 -23.90 -22.19 -14.30
C SER A 457 -24.52 -23.21 -13.34
N SER A 458 -23.71 -24.15 -12.87
CA SER A 458 -24.10 -25.14 -11.88
C SER A 458 -22.93 -25.39 -10.93
N ASP A 459 -23.17 -26.12 -9.83
CA ASP A 459 -22.12 -26.42 -8.84
C ASP A 459 -20.89 -27.15 -9.43
N THR A 460 -21.03 -27.82 -10.57
CA THR A 460 -19.89 -28.46 -11.28
C THR A 460 -19.08 -27.49 -12.14
N ALA A 461 -19.54 -26.25 -12.32
CA ALA A 461 -18.96 -25.23 -13.20
C ALA A 461 -17.93 -24.31 -12.50
N VAL A 462 -17.62 -24.56 -11.23
CA VAL A 462 -16.58 -23.82 -10.48
C VAL A 462 -15.20 -24.08 -11.07
N GLY A 463 -14.35 -23.05 -11.10
CA GLY A 463 -12.96 -23.12 -11.57
C GLY A 463 -12.11 -24.04 -10.69
N VAL A 464 -11.83 -23.62 -9.46
CA VAL A 464 -11.15 -24.44 -8.44
C VAL A 464 -12.11 -24.81 -7.32
N ARG A 465 -12.36 -26.10 -7.15
CA ARG A 465 -13.25 -26.65 -6.13
C ARG A 465 -12.43 -27.31 -5.03
N ILE A 466 -12.54 -26.81 -3.79
CA ILE A 466 -11.89 -27.41 -2.61
C ILE A 466 -12.94 -28.02 -1.70
N THR A 467 -13.04 -29.34 -1.67
CA THR A 467 -13.88 -30.10 -0.73
C THR A 467 -13.07 -30.89 0.31
N GLY A 468 -11.76 -31.01 0.09
CA GLY A 468 -10.80 -31.59 1.03
C GLY A 468 -10.07 -30.55 1.88
N SER A 469 -9.07 -30.99 2.66
CA SER A 469 -8.38 -30.16 3.66
C SER A 469 -6.87 -30.13 3.47
N LYS A 470 -6.23 -29.08 3.99
CA LYS A 470 -4.78 -28.84 3.91
C LYS A 470 -4.26 -28.69 2.48
N TYR A 471 -5.02 -28.02 1.62
CA TYR A 471 -4.52 -27.48 0.37
C TYR A 471 -3.94 -26.09 0.57
N THR A 472 -2.88 -25.78 -0.17
CA THR A 472 -2.40 -24.41 -0.36
C THR A 472 -2.49 -24.06 -1.84
N LEU A 473 -3.20 -22.99 -2.17
CA LEU A 473 -3.08 -22.31 -3.46
C LEU A 473 -2.30 -21.02 -3.25
N GLN A 474 -1.24 -20.84 -4.04
CA GLN A 474 -0.38 -19.68 -3.90
C GLN A 474 0.12 -19.17 -5.24
N ASN A 475 0.27 -17.85 -5.38
CA ASN A 475 0.94 -17.22 -6.53
C ASN A 475 0.21 -17.46 -7.86
N LEU A 476 -1.13 -17.47 -7.86
CA LEU A 476 -1.93 -17.82 -9.04
C LEU A 476 -2.98 -16.76 -9.35
N ILE A 477 -3.28 -16.61 -10.64
CA ILE A 477 -4.44 -15.85 -11.11
C ILE A 477 -5.49 -16.87 -11.56
N VAL A 478 -6.73 -16.75 -11.07
CA VAL A 478 -7.85 -17.61 -11.44
C VAL A 478 -8.89 -16.74 -12.15
N GLU A 479 -9.15 -17.04 -13.42
CA GLU A 479 -10.00 -16.21 -14.26
C GLU A 479 -10.90 -17.00 -15.21
N HIS A 480 -12.01 -16.38 -15.59
CA HIS A 480 -12.98 -16.91 -16.54
C HIS A 480 -13.58 -18.27 -16.12
N ALA A 481 -13.74 -18.53 -14.82
CA ALA A 481 -14.51 -19.68 -14.38
C ALA A 481 -16.01 -19.49 -14.74
N PRO A 482 -16.72 -20.52 -15.24
CA PRO A 482 -18.13 -20.40 -15.55
C PRO A 482 -19.04 -20.19 -14.33
N ASP A 483 -18.53 -20.42 -13.14
CA ASP A 483 -19.15 -20.15 -11.84
C ASP A 483 -18.06 -19.48 -10.95
N ASN A 484 -17.99 -19.77 -9.65
CA ASN A 484 -16.96 -19.17 -8.79
C ASN A 484 -15.55 -19.45 -9.31
N GLY A 485 -14.65 -18.48 -9.14
CA GLY A 485 -13.23 -18.69 -9.40
C GLY A 485 -12.68 -19.79 -8.50
N ILE A 486 -12.82 -19.61 -7.18
CA ILE A 486 -12.44 -20.57 -6.16
C ILE A 486 -13.63 -20.81 -5.22
N GLN A 487 -14.05 -22.06 -5.01
CA GLN A 487 -15.05 -22.41 -3.99
C GLN A 487 -14.51 -23.44 -3.01
N ILE A 488 -14.43 -23.07 -1.72
CA ILE A 488 -14.12 -23.95 -0.60
C ILE A 488 -15.42 -24.39 0.06
N LYS A 489 -15.77 -25.67 -0.05
CA LYS A 489 -17.10 -26.19 0.27
C LYS A 489 -17.05 -27.47 1.07
N GLY A 490 -17.87 -27.56 2.12
CA GLY A 490 -18.10 -28.80 2.84
C GLY A 490 -17.38 -28.88 4.17
N SER A 491 -17.93 -29.68 5.10
CA SER A 491 -17.36 -29.91 6.44
C SER A 491 -16.02 -30.66 6.46
N ASN A 492 -15.57 -31.18 5.30
CA ASN A 492 -14.23 -31.74 5.14
C ASN A 492 -13.20 -30.70 4.69
N ALA A 493 -13.66 -29.50 4.27
CA ALA A 493 -12.83 -28.44 3.71
C ALA A 493 -12.23 -27.54 4.81
N GLY A 494 -11.38 -28.17 5.61
CA GLY A 494 -10.70 -27.55 6.75
C GLY A 494 -9.25 -27.14 6.46
N ASN A 495 -8.77 -26.08 7.11
CA ASN A 495 -7.33 -25.75 7.13
C ASN A 495 -6.68 -25.57 5.74
N ASN A 496 -7.43 -25.03 4.78
CA ASN A 496 -6.87 -24.69 3.47
C ASN A 496 -6.34 -23.25 3.48
N LYS A 497 -5.41 -22.95 2.58
CA LYS A 497 -4.81 -21.63 2.42
C LYS A 497 -4.91 -21.17 0.98
N VAL A 498 -5.40 -19.95 0.76
CA VAL A 498 -5.32 -19.23 -0.52
C VAL A 498 -4.52 -17.96 -0.25
N SER A 499 -3.33 -17.84 -0.84
CA SER A 499 -2.39 -16.78 -0.51
C SER A 499 -1.77 -16.17 -1.75
N ASN A 500 -1.68 -14.85 -1.81
CA ASN A 500 -1.05 -14.14 -2.93
C ASN A 500 -1.67 -14.58 -4.27
N CYS A 501 -2.98 -14.36 -4.43
CA CYS A 501 -3.76 -14.78 -5.60
C CYS A 501 -4.60 -13.63 -6.16
N ILE A 502 -5.02 -13.76 -7.41
CA ILE A 502 -6.04 -12.90 -8.04
C ILE A 502 -7.21 -13.78 -8.48
N THR A 503 -8.45 -13.35 -8.22
CA THR A 503 -9.67 -13.95 -8.76
C THR A 503 -10.47 -12.91 -9.55
N ARG A 504 -10.59 -13.06 -10.87
CA ARG A 504 -11.24 -12.05 -11.71
C ARG A 504 -12.01 -12.62 -12.89
N TYR A 505 -12.95 -11.84 -13.44
CA TYR A 505 -13.70 -12.21 -14.65
C TYR A 505 -14.44 -13.56 -14.54
N ASN A 506 -14.71 -14.03 -13.33
CA ASN A 506 -15.46 -15.26 -13.10
C ASN A 506 -16.96 -14.94 -13.17
N ASN A 507 -17.76 -15.93 -13.57
CA ASN A 507 -19.21 -15.76 -13.77
C ASN A 507 -20.04 -16.04 -12.48
N ASP A 508 -19.37 -15.99 -11.34
CA ASP A 508 -19.93 -15.94 -9.98
C ASP A 508 -18.82 -15.34 -9.08
N ALA A 509 -18.97 -15.36 -7.75
CA ALA A 509 -18.03 -14.74 -6.83
C ALA A 509 -16.58 -15.22 -7.06
N GLY A 510 -15.62 -14.32 -6.91
CA GLY A 510 -14.21 -14.65 -7.13
C GLY A 510 -13.72 -15.77 -6.19
N LEU A 511 -14.05 -15.66 -4.90
CA LEU A 511 -13.76 -16.69 -3.90
C LEU A 511 -14.91 -16.88 -2.91
N GLN A 512 -15.45 -18.09 -2.81
CA GLN A 512 -16.52 -18.44 -1.87
C GLN A 512 -16.06 -19.51 -0.84
N VAL A 513 -16.47 -19.34 0.42
CA VAL A 513 -16.31 -20.32 1.50
C VAL A 513 -17.70 -20.67 2.03
N THR A 514 -18.07 -21.96 2.06
CA THR A 514 -19.46 -22.34 2.32
C THR A 514 -19.64 -23.75 2.89
N LEU A 515 -20.86 -24.05 3.37
CA LEU A 515 -21.35 -25.39 3.75
C LEU A 515 -20.41 -26.18 4.69
N GLY A 516 -19.93 -25.53 5.74
CA GLY A 516 -19.13 -26.13 6.81
C GLY A 516 -17.62 -26.02 6.62
N ALA A 517 -17.14 -25.43 5.52
CA ALA A 517 -15.71 -25.19 5.31
C ALA A 517 -15.13 -24.30 6.43
N TYR A 518 -14.08 -24.75 7.10
CA TYR A 518 -13.63 -24.17 8.39
C TYR A 518 -12.12 -23.93 8.43
N LYS A 519 -11.66 -23.00 9.28
CA LYS A 519 -10.24 -22.70 9.50
C LYS A 519 -9.46 -22.44 8.20
N ASN A 520 -10.09 -21.86 7.18
CA ASN A 520 -9.39 -21.51 5.94
C ASN A 520 -8.78 -20.11 6.06
N THR A 521 -7.54 -19.97 5.57
CA THR A 521 -6.80 -18.70 5.56
C THR A 521 -6.78 -18.13 4.15
N ILE A 522 -7.32 -16.92 3.99
CA ILE A 522 -7.28 -16.16 2.75
C ILE A 522 -6.43 -14.92 3.00
N GLU A 523 -5.31 -14.78 2.29
CA GLU A 523 -4.39 -13.66 2.51
C GLU A 523 -3.78 -13.11 1.21
N TYR A 524 -3.57 -11.79 1.12
CA TYR A 524 -2.96 -11.16 -0.06
C TYR A 524 -3.74 -11.46 -1.36
N VAL A 525 -5.08 -11.52 -1.27
CA VAL A 525 -5.94 -11.88 -2.41
C VAL A 525 -6.66 -10.64 -2.93
N CYS A 526 -6.59 -10.44 -4.25
CA CYS A 526 -7.38 -9.45 -4.96
C CYS A 526 -8.54 -10.13 -5.69
N SER A 527 -9.77 -9.65 -5.52
CA SER A 527 -10.94 -10.20 -6.20
C SER A 527 -11.73 -9.10 -6.92
N TYR A 528 -11.76 -9.12 -8.25
CA TYR A 528 -12.36 -8.01 -9.00
C TYR A 528 -12.99 -8.39 -10.31
N ARG A 529 -13.96 -7.59 -10.77
CA ARG A 529 -14.64 -7.77 -12.06
C ARG A 529 -15.24 -9.17 -12.24
N ASN A 530 -15.68 -9.78 -11.14
CA ASN A 530 -16.49 -10.99 -11.18
C ASN A 530 -17.95 -10.61 -11.41
N CYS A 531 -18.65 -11.38 -12.23
CA CYS A 531 -19.98 -11.02 -12.72
C CYS A 531 -20.82 -12.22 -13.12
N ASP A 532 -21.88 -12.48 -12.39
CA ASP A 532 -22.92 -13.44 -12.73
C ASP A 532 -23.91 -12.84 -13.72
N VAL A 533 -23.56 -12.91 -15.01
CA VAL A 533 -24.33 -12.23 -16.07
C VAL A 533 -25.79 -12.70 -16.14
N TYR A 534 -26.06 -13.98 -15.85
CA TYR A 534 -27.40 -14.55 -16.00
C TYR A 534 -28.36 -14.23 -14.86
N THR A 535 -27.83 -13.97 -13.66
CA THR A 535 -28.59 -13.52 -12.50
C THR A 535 -28.50 -12.00 -12.32
N ARG A 536 -28.22 -11.29 -13.43
CA ARG A 536 -28.21 -9.82 -13.51
C ARG A 536 -27.28 -9.17 -12.49
N GLY A 537 -26.14 -9.82 -12.23
CA GLY A 537 -25.10 -9.35 -11.34
C GLY A 537 -25.38 -9.51 -9.85
N GLY A 538 -26.48 -10.16 -9.46
CA GLY A 538 -26.94 -10.24 -8.07
C GLY A 538 -26.30 -11.33 -7.20
N ASN A 539 -25.22 -11.97 -7.63
CA ASN A 539 -24.56 -13.04 -6.85
C ASN A 539 -23.02 -12.95 -6.81
N ALA A 540 -22.37 -12.32 -7.80
CA ALA A 540 -20.93 -12.38 -7.93
C ALA A 540 -20.24 -11.33 -7.06
N ASP A 541 -19.86 -11.78 -5.88
CA ASP A 541 -19.08 -11.02 -4.91
C ASP A 541 -17.58 -11.05 -5.22
N GLY A 542 -16.83 -10.15 -4.60
CA GLY A 542 -15.39 -10.35 -4.45
C GLY A 542 -15.11 -11.61 -3.63
N PHE A 543 -15.65 -11.64 -2.41
CA PHE A 543 -15.47 -12.73 -1.44
C PHE A 543 -16.79 -13.10 -0.76
N ALA A 544 -17.10 -14.41 -0.71
CA ALA A 544 -18.38 -14.89 -0.22
C ALA A 544 -18.23 -15.94 0.90
N PRO A 545 -17.83 -15.59 2.14
CA PRO A 545 -17.91 -16.49 3.29
C PRO A 545 -19.36 -16.61 3.79
N LYS A 546 -20.16 -17.46 3.14
CA LYS A 546 -21.64 -17.44 3.24
C LYS A 546 -22.30 -18.82 3.22
N LEU A 547 -23.61 -18.85 3.45
CA LEU A 547 -24.47 -20.05 3.35
C LEU A 547 -23.97 -21.21 4.23
N GLY A 548 -23.72 -20.90 5.50
CA GLY A 548 -23.28 -21.86 6.50
C GLY A 548 -21.81 -22.25 6.36
N ALA A 549 -20.91 -21.30 6.05
CA ALA A 549 -19.47 -21.55 6.17
C ALA A 549 -19.14 -21.97 7.61
N GLY A 550 -18.09 -22.78 7.81
CA GLY A 550 -17.65 -23.20 9.14
C GLY A 550 -16.92 -22.10 9.92
N SER A 551 -16.45 -22.41 11.14
CA SER A 551 -15.77 -21.45 12.01
C SER A 551 -14.29 -21.23 11.66
N GLY A 552 -13.75 -20.08 12.04
CA GLY A 552 -12.31 -19.81 12.00
C GLY A 552 -11.76 -19.43 10.62
N ASN A 553 -12.62 -19.07 9.67
CA ASN A 553 -12.17 -18.56 8.38
C ASN A 553 -11.67 -17.10 8.52
N THR A 554 -10.51 -16.81 7.93
CA THR A 554 -9.85 -15.50 8.07
C THR A 554 -9.50 -14.89 6.72
N PHE A 555 -9.62 -13.56 6.66
CA PHE A 555 -9.25 -12.74 5.52
C PHE A 555 -8.25 -11.69 5.99
N SER A 556 -7.09 -11.59 5.33
CA SER A 556 -6.07 -10.59 5.69
C SER A 556 -5.40 -9.98 4.46
N TYR A 557 -5.27 -8.66 4.40
CA TYR A 557 -4.69 -7.98 3.24
C TYR A 557 -5.39 -8.38 1.93
N CYS A 558 -6.72 -8.39 1.95
CA CYS A 558 -7.55 -8.77 0.81
C CYS A 558 -8.29 -7.54 0.27
N TYR A 559 -8.48 -7.49 -1.04
CA TYR A 559 -9.05 -6.31 -1.70
C TYR A 559 -10.11 -6.74 -2.71
N ALA A 560 -11.28 -6.10 -2.68
CA ALA A 560 -12.36 -6.41 -3.62
C ALA A 560 -12.93 -5.15 -4.28
N TRP A 561 -13.02 -5.16 -5.61
CA TRP A 561 -13.57 -4.03 -6.35
C TRP A 561 -14.21 -4.41 -7.67
N ASP A 562 -15.07 -3.54 -8.19
CA ASP A 562 -15.70 -3.71 -9.49
C ASP A 562 -16.42 -5.07 -9.64
N ASN A 563 -16.82 -5.75 -8.56
CA ASN A 563 -17.63 -6.98 -8.63
C ASN A 563 -19.11 -6.62 -8.82
N SER A 564 -19.93 -7.52 -9.38
CA SER A 564 -21.30 -7.15 -9.75
C SER A 564 -22.29 -7.09 -8.60
N ASP A 565 -22.00 -7.74 -7.46
CA ASP A 565 -22.80 -7.63 -6.24
C ASP A 565 -22.04 -6.90 -5.13
N ASP A 566 -21.42 -7.61 -4.18
CA ASP A 566 -20.68 -7.00 -3.07
C ASP A 566 -19.15 -7.16 -3.17
N GLY A 567 -18.43 -6.38 -2.36
CA GLY A 567 -17.04 -6.69 -2.05
C GLY A 567 -16.92 -7.97 -1.21
N TRP A 568 -17.66 -8.03 -0.10
CA TRP A 568 -17.80 -9.20 0.77
C TRP A 568 -19.27 -9.51 1.06
N ASP A 569 -19.65 -10.78 0.94
CA ASP A 569 -20.97 -11.27 1.32
C ASP A 569 -20.91 -12.42 2.34
N SER A 570 -21.54 -12.23 3.50
CA SER A 570 -21.71 -13.27 4.53
C SER A 570 -23.16 -13.70 4.74
N PHE A 571 -23.99 -13.59 3.70
CA PHE A 571 -25.40 -13.95 3.71
C PHE A 571 -25.65 -15.42 4.11
N ASP A 572 -26.50 -15.62 5.12
CA ASP A 572 -27.09 -16.93 5.42
C ASP A 572 -28.55 -16.98 4.96
N LYS A 573 -29.07 -18.16 4.66
CA LYS A 573 -30.52 -18.43 4.57
C LYS A 573 -31.02 -19.17 5.81
N VAL A 574 -32.34 -19.41 5.90
CA VAL A 574 -32.95 -20.21 6.98
C VAL A 574 -32.18 -21.52 7.18
N GLY A 575 -31.82 -21.82 8.43
CA GLY A 575 -31.13 -23.05 8.81
C GLY A 575 -29.61 -23.03 8.62
N ASN A 576 -29.04 -22.00 7.99
CA ASN A 576 -27.60 -21.80 7.95
C ASN A 576 -27.10 -20.97 9.14
N VAL A 577 -25.88 -21.27 9.56
CA VAL A 577 -25.13 -20.48 10.52
C VAL A 577 -23.71 -20.37 10.00
N THR A 578 -23.32 -19.19 9.56
CA THR A 578 -21.91 -18.86 9.32
C THR A 578 -21.33 -18.25 10.59
N PRO A 579 -20.44 -18.96 11.33
CA PRO A 579 -19.84 -18.52 12.58
C PRO A 579 -18.88 -17.34 12.38
N ASP A 580 -17.95 -17.17 13.32
CA ASP A 580 -17.02 -16.05 13.38
C ASP A 580 -16.14 -15.91 12.13
N ILE A 581 -16.10 -14.69 11.59
CA ILE A 581 -15.22 -14.28 10.49
C ILE A 581 -14.35 -13.12 10.97
N SER A 582 -13.07 -13.14 10.60
CA SER A 582 -12.12 -12.06 10.87
C SER A 582 -11.57 -11.45 9.59
N TYR A 583 -11.51 -10.12 9.56
CA TYR A 583 -11.04 -9.28 8.47
C TYR A 583 -9.94 -8.36 9.01
N THR A 584 -8.76 -8.40 8.41
CA THR A 584 -7.59 -7.61 8.87
C THR A 584 -6.92 -6.93 7.68
N TYR A 585 -6.79 -5.60 7.66
CA TYR A 585 -6.21 -4.87 6.51
C TYR A 585 -6.93 -5.12 5.17
N CYS A 586 -8.25 -5.30 5.20
CA CYS A 586 -9.04 -5.52 3.97
C CYS A 586 -9.66 -4.21 3.46
N ALA A 587 -9.80 -4.08 2.14
CA ALA A 587 -10.45 -2.91 1.54
C ALA A 587 -11.43 -3.27 0.41
N VAL A 588 -12.46 -2.44 0.26
CA VAL A 588 -13.52 -2.57 -0.75
C VAL A 588 -13.79 -1.24 -1.44
N TRP A 589 -14.02 -1.27 -2.76
CA TRP A 589 -14.47 -0.09 -3.51
C TRP A 589 -15.24 -0.42 -4.80
N ASN A 590 -16.19 0.46 -5.16
CA ASN A 590 -16.93 0.43 -6.44
C ASN A 590 -17.54 -0.95 -6.79
N ASN A 591 -18.04 -1.70 -5.81
CA ASN A 591 -18.77 -2.94 -6.07
C ASN A 591 -20.23 -2.64 -6.47
N GLY A 592 -20.86 -3.61 -7.12
CA GLY A 592 -22.20 -3.60 -7.70
C GLY A 592 -22.50 -2.44 -8.66
N ASN A 593 -21.48 -2.04 -9.42
CA ASN A 593 -21.61 -1.03 -10.47
C ASN A 593 -21.90 -1.71 -11.83
N PRO A 594 -23.14 -1.66 -12.36
CA PRO A 594 -23.49 -2.33 -13.62
C PRO A 594 -22.75 -1.76 -14.84
N ASN A 595 -22.27 -0.52 -14.76
CA ASN A 595 -21.54 0.14 -15.85
C ASN A 595 -20.15 -0.44 -16.08
N VAL A 596 -19.56 -1.10 -15.07
CA VAL A 596 -18.30 -1.84 -15.25
C VAL A 596 -18.47 -2.89 -16.34
N PHE A 597 -19.51 -3.71 -16.24
CA PHE A 597 -19.69 -4.90 -17.08
C PHE A 597 -20.16 -4.60 -18.50
N THR A 598 -20.64 -3.38 -18.76
CA THR A 598 -20.94 -2.91 -20.12
C THR A 598 -19.77 -2.16 -20.77
N GLY A 599 -18.68 -1.94 -20.02
CA GLY A 599 -17.57 -1.08 -20.42
C GLY A 599 -17.83 0.42 -20.25
N LYS A 600 -19.04 0.84 -19.85
CA LYS A 600 -19.39 2.26 -19.68
C LYS A 600 -18.54 2.94 -18.60
N TYR A 601 -18.27 2.26 -17.50
CA TYR A 601 -17.45 2.82 -16.41
C TYR A 601 -16.02 3.11 -16.88
N ASP A 602 -15.39 2.17 -17.58
CA ASP A 602 -14.07 2.38 -18.18
C ASP A 602 -14.11 3.49 -19.24
N PHE A 603 -15.18 3.54 -20.03
CA PHE A 603 -15.36 4.56 -21.07
C PHE A 603 -15.37 5.95 -20.45
N ASP A 604 -16.16 6.16 -19.40
CA ASP A 604 -16.30 7.44 -18.71
C ASP A 604 -14.99 7.88 -18.05
N ASN A 605 -14.16 6.91 -17.65
CA ASN A 605 -12.84 7.15 -17.06
C ASN A 605 -11.70 7.17 -18.09
N GLY A 606 -12.00 7.26 -19.39
CA GLY A 606 -10.99 7.36 -20.44
C GLY A 606 -10.17 6.08 -20.67
N LYS A 607 -10.60 4.94 -20.13
CA LYS A 607 -9.89 3.65 -20.23
C LYS A 607 -10.30 2.87 -21.49
N ALA A 608 -9.38 2.03 -21.95
CA ALA A 608 -9.64 1.08 -23.03
C ALA A 608 -10.77 0.09 -22.66
N LEU A 609 -11.46 -0.45 -23.67
CA LEU A 609 -12.50 -1.44 -23.44
C LEU A 609 -11.88 -2.73 -22.87
N ASP A 610 -12.36 -3.16 -21.71
CA ASP A 610 -11.97 -4.45 -21.15
C ASP A 610 -12.76 -5.59 -21.80
N GLU A 611 -12.15 -6.23 -22.79
CA GLU A 611 -12.76 -7.32 -23.54
C GLU A 611 -12.79 -8.67 -22.79
N ASN A 612 -12.22 -8.75 -21.58
CA ASN A 612 -12.25 -9.95 -20.75
C ASN A 612 -13.58 -10.12 -20.01
N LEU A 613 -14.37 -9.04 -19.90
CA LEU A 613 -15.69 -9.07 -19.27
C LEU A 613 -16.68 -9.89 -20.11
N LEU A 614 -17.29 -10.91 -19.52
CA LEU A 614 -18.23 -11.80 -20.21
C LEU A 614 -19.39 -11.03 -20.88
N LEU A 615 -19.94 -10.02 -20.20
CA LEU A 615 -21.01 -9.20 -20.78
C LEU A 615 -20.53 -8.36 -21.96
N VAL A 616 -19.29 -7.83 -21.94
CA VAL A 616 -18.68 -7.14 -23.10
C VAL A 616 -18.50 -8.12 -24.27
N GLN A 617 -18.09 -9.36 -24.01
CA GLN A 617 -17.98 -10.38 -25.05
C GLN A 617 -19.34 -10.67 -25.72
N LEU A 618 -20.40 -10.77 -24.92
CA LEU A 618 -21.77 -10.94 -25.43
C LEU A 618 -22.26 -9.72 -26.22
N ILE A 619 -21.95 -8.49 -25.75
CA ILE A 619 -22.27 -7.25 -26.46
C ILE A 619 -21.55 -7.21 -27.82
N LYS A 620 -20.25 -7.54 -27.86
CA LYS A 620 -19.46 -7.60 -29.11
C LYS A 620 -19.97 -8.67 -30.08
N ALA A 621 -20.42 -9.80 -29.57
CA ALA A 621 -21.04 -10.85 -30.39
C ALA A 621 -22.36 -10.37 -31.02
N LYS A 622 -23.08 -9.47 -30.34
CA LYS A 622 -24.33 -8.87 -30.82
C LYS A 622 -24.13 -7.69 -31.77
N ASP A 623 -23.18 -6.81 -31.47
CA ASP A 623 -22.75 -5.68 -32.32
C ASP A 623 -21.23 -5.72 -32.49
N SER A 624 -20.79 -6.28 -33.62
CA SER A 624 -19.37 -6.39 -33.97
C SER A 624 -18.69 -5.03 -34.14
N SER A 625 -19.46 -3.94 -34.33
CA SER A 625 -18.92 -2.58 -34.41
C SER A 625 -18.68 -1.94 -33.04
N PHE A 626 -19.18 -2.53 -31.94
CA PHE A 626 -19.12 -1.95 -30.60
C PHE A 626 -17.70 -1.56 -30.18
N ALA A 627 -16.72 -2.46 -30.28
CA ALA A 627 -15.33 -2.18 -29.92
C ALA A 627 -14.72 -1.06 -30.77
N SER A 628 -15.02 -1.04 -32.09
CA SER A 628 -14.51 0.01 -32.99
C SER A 628 -15.10 1.39 -32.71
N LYS A 629 -16.38 1.46 -32.31
CA LYS A 629 -17.03 2.70 -31.86
C LYS A 629 -16.45 3.16 -30.53
N TYR A 630 -16.28 2.24 -29.59
CA TYR A 630 -15.66 2.52 -28.29
C TYR A 630 -14.27 3.15 -28.46
N ALA A 631 -13.42 2.58 -29.31
CA ALA A 631 -12.08 3.10 -29.60
C ALA A 631 -12.12 4.52 -30.20
N LYS A 632 -13.19 4.87 -30.92
CA LYS A 632 -13.45 6.23 -31.45
C LYS A 632 -14.14 7.14 -30.43
N ARG A 633 -14.16 6.77 -29.14
CA ARG A 633 -14.85 7.47 -28.07
C ARG A 633 -16.36 7.67 -28.34
N GLN A 634 -16.98 6.67 -28.95
CA GLN A 634 -18.42 6.61 -29.18
C GLN A 634 -19.01 5.40 -28.42
N PHE A 635 -19.76 5.67 -27.35
CA PHE A 635 -20.42 4.63 -26.58
C PHE A 635 -21.90 4.55 -26.94
N SER A 636 -22.32 3.38 -27.43
CA SER A 636 -23.72 3.03 -27.62
C SER A 636 -23.89 1.54 -27.41
N LEU A 637 -24.81 1.14 -26.54
CA LEU A 637 -25.21 -0.26 -26.45
C LEU A 637 -26.04 -0.66 -27.68
N PRO A 638 -25.97 -1.93 -28.14
CA PRO A 638 -26.74 -2.39 -29.28
C PRO A 638 -28.24 -2.19 -29.09
N THR A 639 -28.91 -1.74 -30.15
CA THR A 639 -30.38 -1.60 -30.20
C THR A 639 -31.06 -2.97 -30.29
N GLY A 640 -32.13 -3.17 -29.54
CA GLY A 640 -32.80 -4.47 -29.39
C GLY A 640 -32.34 -5.12 -28.08
N ASN A 641 -33.20 -5.06 -27.08
CA ASN A 641 -32.87 -5.15 -25.66
C ASN A 641 -32.18 -6.45 -25.20
N PHE A 642 -31.88 -7.43 -26.04
CA PHE A 642 -31.89 -8.82 -25.62
C PHE A 642 -30.69 -9.65 -26.14
N ILE A 643 -29.89 -10.18 -25.21
CA ILE A 643 -29.03 -11.34 -25.46
C ILE A 643 -29.87 -12.58 -25.11
N GLN A 644 -30.24 -13.37 -26.13
CA GLN A 644 -30.98 -14.62 -25.93
C GLN A 644 -30.04 -15.71 -25.40
N THR A 645 -30.48 -16.41 -24.37
CA THR A 645 -29.75 -17.47 -23.69
C THR A 645 -30.72 -18.60 -23.31
N ASP A 646 -30.22 -19.80 -23.06
CA ASP A 646 -31.01 -20.93 -22.55
C ASP A 646 -31.58 -20.64 -21.14
N ALA A 647 -30.96 -19.72 -20.40
CA ALA A 647 -31.42 -19.23 -19.10
C ALA A 647 -32.47 -18.11 -19.19
N GLY A 648 -32.87 -17.73 -20.42
CA GLY A 648 -33.80 -16.63 -20.68
C GLY A 648 -33.11 -15.48 -21.41
N THR A 649 -33.66 -14.27 -21.27
CA THR A 649 -33.22 -13.12 -22.04
C THR A 649 -32.55 -12.07 -21.14
N ILE A 650 -31.28 -11.75 -21.41
CA ILE A 650 -30.59 -10.66 -20.70
C ILE A 650 -31.02 -9.35 -21.34
N SER A 651 -31.74 -8.54 -20.57
CA SER A 651 -32.14 -7.21 -21.01
C SER A 651 -31.05 -6.17 -20.71
N LEU A 652 -30.36 -5.63 -21.72
CA LEU A 652 -29.31 -4.62 -21.49
C LEU A 652 -29.87 -3.33 -20.87
N SER A 653 -31.10 -2.95 -21.21
CA SER A 653 -31.79 -1.83 -20.58
C SER A 653 -32.18 -2.14 -19.12
N ALA A 654 -32.45 -3.40 -18.79
CA ALA A 654 -32.68 -3.82 -17.41
C ALA A 654 -31.36 -3.86 -16.61
N TRP A 655 -30.25 -4.24 -17.26
CA TRP A 655 -28.92 -4.29 -16.66
C TRP A 655 -28.43 -2.91 -16.21
N THR A 656 -28.60 -1.89 -17.05
CA THR A 656 -28.20 -0.51 -16.71
C THR A 656 -29.32 0.28 -16.02
N GLY A 657 -30.44 -0.36 -15.72
CA GLY A 657 -31.63 0.26 -15.14
C GLY A 657 -31.91 -0.17 -13.70
N SER A 658 -33.11 0.16 -13.19
CA SER A 658 -33.54 -0.18 -11.83
C SER A 658 -33.79 -1.68 -11.60
N SER A 659 -33.52 -2.52 -12.60
CA SER A 659 -33.74 -3.97 -12.59
C SER A 659 -32.43 -4.76 -12.56
N PHE A 660 -31.30 -4.09 -12.33
CA PHE A 660 -30.05 -4.73 -11.94
C PHE A 660 -30.21 -5.34 -10.54
N ASP A 661 -29.85 -6.63 -10.40
CA ASP A 661 -30.07 -7.35 -9.15
C ASP A 661 -28.92 -7.16 -8.15
N GLY A 662 -27.75 -6.71 -8.63
CA GLY A 662 -26.62 -6.36 -7.78
C GLY A 662 -27.02 -5.35 -6.70
N ASN A 663 -26.62 -5.65 -5.48
CA ASN A 663 -26.87 -4.88 -4.29
C ASN A 663 -25.54 -4.36 -3.73
N PRO A 664 -24.98 -3.27 -4.29
CA PRO A 664 -23.60 -2.81 -4.10
C PRO A 664 -23.24 -2.43 -2.65
N ASN A 665 -22.81 -3.40 -1.84
CA ASN A 665 -22.22 -3.12 -0.53
C ASN A 665 -20.75 -3.51 -0.51
N GLY A 666 -19.99 -2.80 0.33
CA GLY A 666 -18.61 -3.13 0.62
C GLY A 666 -18.52 -4.41 1.44
N PHE A 667 -18.71 -4.30 2.75
CA PHE A 667 -18.77 -5.42 3.68
C PHE A 667 -20.21 -5.71 4.09
N LYS A 668 -20.81 -6.77 3.51
CA LYS A 668 -22.14 -7.28 3.89
C LYS A 668 -22.00 -8.32 5.00
N LEU A 669 -22.31 -7.90 6.23
CA LEU A 669 -21.94 -8.59 7.48
C LEU A 669 -22.94 -9.66 7.96
N GLY A 670 -23.86 -10.09 7.10
CA GLY A 670 -24.70 -11.25 7.37
C GLY A 670 -25.99 -11.23 6.59
N SER A 671 -27.04 -11.78 7.21
CA SER A 671 -28.42 -11.66 6.76
C SER A 671 -29.37 -11.62 7.98
N ALA A 672 -30.69 -11.52 7.74
CA ALA A 672 -31.72 -11.69 8.78
C ALA A 672 -31.62 -13.01 9.59
N TYR A 673 -30.88 -13.99 9.08
CA TYR A 673 -30.67 -15.28 9.73
C TYR A 673 -29.39 -15.34 10.55
N SER A 674 -28.43 -14.44 10.31
CA SER A 674 -27.20 -14.33 11.09
C SER A 674 -27.48 -13.64 12.44
N LYS A 675 -27.27 -14.38 13.54
CA LYS A 675 -27.69 -14.00 14.91
C LYS A 675 -26.55 -13.42 15.74
N SER A 676 -26.90 -12.73 16.83
CA SER A 676 -25.95 -12.12 17.77
C SER A 676 -24.96 -13.08 18.44
N SER A 677 -25.20 -14.40 18.36
CA SER A 677 -24.28 -15.43 18.83
C SER A 677 -23.01 -15.58 17.99
N VAL A 678 -22.97 -15.07 16.77
CA VAL A 678 -21.78 -15.10 15.90
C VAL A 678 -21.15 -13.71 15.79
N THR A 679 -19.85 -13.66 15.52
CA THR A 679 -19.07 -12.43 15.50
C THR A 679 -18.54 -12.05 14.11
N ARG A 680 -18.32 -10.75 13.92
CA ARG A 680 -17.57 -10.18 12.79
C ARG A 680 -16.49 -9.28 13.38
N ASN A 681 -15.23 -9.64 13.15
CA ASN A 681 -14.08 -8.92 13.67
C ASN A 681 -13.39 -8.18 12.53
N LEU A 682 -13.48 -6.85 12.52
CA LEU A 682 -12.89 -5.98 11.51
C LEU A 682 -11.78 -5.16 12.16
N SER A 683 -10.58 -5.25 11.60
CA SER A 683 -9.39 -4.52 12.07
C SER A 683 -8.65 -3.91 10.89
N TYR A 684 -8.42 -2.59 10.91
CA TYR A 684 -7.74 -1.89 9.82
C TYR A 684 -8.47 -2.05 8.48
N CYS A 685 -9.80 -1.98 8.49
CA CYS A 685 -10.63 -2.18 7.29
C CYS A 685 -11.07 -0.85 6.67
N LEU A 686 -11.15 -0.83 5.34
CA LEU A 686 -11.45 0.38 4.57
C LEU A 686 -12.60 0.12 3.58
N ALA A 687 -13.61 0.99 3.54
CA ALA A 687 -14.68 0.93 2.54
C ALA A 687 -14.94 2.31 1.91
N PHE A 688 -14.84 2.42 0.59
CA PHE A 688 -14.98 3.70 -0.08
C PHE A 688 -15.55 3.58 -1.49
N ASP A 689 -16.14 4.65 -2.01
CA ASP A 689 -16.76 4.70 -3.33
C ASP A 689 -17.87 3.63 -3.56
N GLU A 690 -18.41 3.02 -2.50
CA GLU A 690 -19.52 2.07 -2.62
C GLU A 690 -20.83 2.81 -2.87
N SER A 691 -21.53 2.45 -3.95
CA SER A 691 -22.72 3.20 -4.36
C SER A 691 -23.89 3.10 -3.37
N LYS A 692 -23.99 2.02 -2.57
CA LYS A 692 -24.93 1.92 -1.44
C LYS A 692 -24.25 1.99 -0.08
N LYS A 693 -23.60 0.93 0.43
CA LYS A 693 -23.16 0.90 1.84
C LYS A 693 -21.73 0.40 1.95
N GLY A 694 -20.88 1.13 2.68
CA GLY A 694 -19.52 0.69 2.99
C GLY A 694 -19.53 -0.51 3.93
N PHE A 695 -20.03 -0.33 5.15
CA PHE A 695 -20.30 -1.43 6.09
C PHE A 695 -21.81 -1.63 6.24
N ASP A 696 -22.31 -2.80 5.84
CA ASP A 696 -23.74 -3.16 5.86
C ASP A 696 -24.04 -4.30 6.84
N ASN A 697 -25.06 -4.15 7.67
CA ASN A 697 -25.56 -5.25 8.49
C ASN A 697 -26.39 -6.26 7.68
N ASN A 698 -27.01 -5.82 6.58
CA ASN A 698 -27.92 -6.63 5.77
C ASN A 698 -29.04 -7.33 6.58
N ASN A 699 -29.72 -6.57 7.44
CA ASN A 699 -30.75 -7.07 8.38
C ASN A 699 -30.23 -8.08 9.43
N SER A 700 -28.91 -8.24 9.55
CA SER A 700 -28.32 -9.10 10.56
C SER A 700 -28.38 -8.50 11.97
N SER A 701 -28.30 -9.39 12.96
CA SER A 701 -28.07 -9.05 14.36
C SER A 701 -26.74 -9.58 14.91
N VAL A 702 -25.76 -9.94 14.06
CA VAL A 702 -24.43 -10.42 14.51
C VAL A 702 -23.77 -9.47 15.51
N THR A 703 -22.82 -10.01 16.27
CA THR A 703 -21.98 -9.21 17.16
C THR A 703 -20.78 -8.64 16.38
N GLY A 704 -20.65 -7.32 16.30
CA GLY A 704 -19.56 -6.63 15.61
C GLY A 704 -18.44 -6.14 16.55
N TYR A 705 -17.20 -6.28 16.07
CA TYR A 705 -16.00 -5.66 16.62
C TYR A 705 -15.32 -4.85 15.51
N PHE A 706 -15.32 -3.52 15.65
CA PHE A 706 -14.73 -2.60 14.69
C PHE A 706 -13.55 -1.89 15.35
N ASN A 707 -12.36 -2.06 14.77
CA ASN A 707 -11.11 -1.48 15.24
C ASN A 707 -10.36 -0.85 14.06
N HIS A 708 -10.02 0.44 14.12
CA HIS A 708 -9.35 1.14 13.01
C HIS A 708 -10.10 0.93 11.68
N CYS A 709 -11.40 1.21 11.66
CA CYS A 709 -12.22 1.06 10.45
C CYS A 709 -12.54 2.44 9.88
N ILE A 710 -12.33 2.64 8.58
CA ILE A 710 -12.57 3.91 7.91
C ILE A 710 -13.55 3.68 6.77
N ALA A 711 -14.56 4.54 6.64
CA ALA A 711 -15.43 4.56 5.46
C ALA A 711 -15.74 5.97 4.96
N PHE A 712 -15.62 6.19 3.65
CA PHE A 712 -15.89 7.50 3.05
C PHE A 712 -16.43 7.43 1.63
N ASP A 713 -17.09 8.50 1.17
CA ASP A 713 -17.64 8.63 -0.20
C ASP A 713 -18.60 7.50 -0.63
N ASN A 714 -19.14 6.76 0.34
CA ASN A 714 -20.14 5.72 0.12
C ASN A 714 -21.56 6.30 0.11
N GLY A 715 -22.56 5.53 -0.32
CA GLY A 715 -23.96 5.89 -0.09
C GLY A 715 -24.27 6.06 1.41
N TYR A 716 -23.90 5.08 2.22
CA TYR A 716 -23.79 5.11 3.68
C TYR A 716 -22.40 4.60 4.04
N ASN A 717 -21.69 5.29 4.92
CA ASN A 717 -20.40 4.76 5.40
C ASN A 717 -20.65 3.57 6.33
N TYR A 718 -21.56 3.74 7.29
CA TYR A 718 -21.96 2.73 8.24
C TYR A 718 -23.49 2.56 8.26
N TYR A 719 -23.97 1.42 7.77
CA TYR A 719 -25.34 0.97 7.92
C TYR A 719 -25.35 -0.31 8.76
N ILE A 720 -25.14 -0.17 10.07
CA ILE A 720 -24.83 -1.29 10.96
C ILE A 720 -25.86 -1.49 12.10
N GLN A 721 -27.01 -0.84 12.04
CA GLN A 721 -28.15 -1.14 12.93
C GLN A 721 -28.96 -2.33 12.40
N PRO A 722 -29.32 -3.37 13.19
CA PRO A 722 -29.24 -3.47 14.65
C PRO A 722 -28.12 -4.40 15.17
N LEU A 723 -26.90 -4.33 14.63
CA LEU A 723 -25.79 -5.17 15.12
C LEU A 723 -25.54 -4.94 16.62
N THR A 724 -25.14 -6.00 17.32
CA THR A 724 -24.64 -5.87 18.70
C THR A 724 -23.17 -5.47 18.63
N ILE A 725 -22.81 -4.25 19.03
CA ILE A 725 -21.41 -3.80 18.96
C ILE A 725 -20.71 -4.02 20.30
N LYS A 726 -19.71 -4.90 20.32
CA LYS A 726 -18.86 -5.16 21.50
C LYS A 726 -17.46 -4.56 21.40
N GLY A 727 -16.94 -4.34 20.18
CA GLY A 727 -15.70 -3.60 19.94
C GLY A 727 -15.97 -2.37 19.07
N TRP A 728 -15.53 -1.20 19.52
CA TRP A 728 -15.67 0.06 18.79
C TRP A 728 -14.51 0.99 19.14
N SER A 729 -13.46 1.00 18.31
CA SER A 729 -12.27 1.81 18.53
C SER A 729 -11.75 2.36 17.20
N SER A 730 -11.36 3.64 17.19
CA SER A 730 -10.79 4.30 16.00
C SER A 730 -11.65 4.11 14.74
N VAL A 731 -12.97 4.35 14.85
CA VAL A 731 -13.91 4.21 13.74
C VAL A 731 -14.21 5.58 13.14
N GLN A 732 -13.83 5.79 11.89
CA GLN A 732 -13.92 7.08 11.21
C GLN A 732 -14.80 7.03 9.96
N GLY A 733 -15.49 8.13 9.68
CA GLY A 733 -16.25 8.25 8.46
C GLY A 733 -16.58 9.69 8.07
N PHE A 734 -16.62 9.92 6.76
CA PHE A 734 -16.85 11.24 6.19
C PHE A 734 -17.45 11.16 4.78
N SER A 735 -18.12 12.21 4.35
CA SER A 735 -18.65 12.36 2.99
C SER A 735 -19.56 11.21 2.49
N GLY A 736 -20.25 10.51 3.39
CA GLY A 736 -21.32 9.59 2.99
C GLY A 736 -22.51 10.36 2.41
N LYS A 737 -23.12 9.85 1.32
CA LYS A 737 -24.28 10.51 0.67
C LYS A 737 -25.50 10.58 1.60
N SER A 738 -25.58 9.67 2.56
CA SER A 738 -26.61 9.58 3.58
C SER A 738 -25.95 9.40 4.96
N GLY A 739 -26.64 9.88 6.00
CA GLY A 739 -26.16 9.76 7.38
C GLY A 739 -26.15 8.32 7.88
N ASP A 740 -25.14 8.00 8.69
CA ASP A 740 -24.92 6.66 9.23
C ASP A 740 -26.12 6.11 10.04
N LYS A 741 -26.32 4.79 9.97
CA LYS A 741 -27.30 4.05 10.77
C LYS A 741 -26.56 3.18 11.79
N LEU A 742 -26.40 3.72 13.00
CA LEU A 742 -25.63 3.11 14.08
C LEU A 742 -26.55 2.61 15.20
N PRO A 743 -26.17 1.53 15.91
CA PRO A 743 -26.78 1.17 17.20
C PRO A 743 -26.65 2.28 18.24
N SER A 744 -27.57 2.32 19.20
CA SER A 744 -27.60 3.34 20.26
C SER A 744 -26.27 3.43 21.02
N GLY A 745 -25.83 4.66 21.32
CA GLY A 745 -24.58 4.94 22.05
C GLY A 745 -23.31 4.78 21.22
N ARG A 746 -23.41 4.64 19.89
CA ARG A 746 -22.25 4.61 18.98
C ARG A 746 -22.19 5.87 18.14
N SER A 747 -20.98 6.37 17.94
CA SER A 747 -20.67 7.50 17.08
C SER A 747 -19.46 7.18 16.21
N VAL A 748 -19.45 7.74 15.00
CA VAL A 748 -18.34 7.68 14.05
C VAL A 748 -17.62 9.02 14.12
N SER A 749 -16.30 9.01 14.22
CA SER A 749 -15.54 10.27 14.21
C SER A 749 -15.35 10.75 12.77
N THR A 750 -15.52 12.05 12.55
CA THR A 750 -15.25 12.69 11.26
C THR A 750 -13.89 13.37 11.34
N PRO A 751 -12.89 12.96 10.54
CA PRO A 751 -11.60 13.63 10.49
C PRO A 751 -11.73 15.09 10.01
N SER A 752 -10.72 15.91 10.29
CA SER A 752 -10.65 17.28 9.73
C SER A 752 -10.62 17.25 8.19
N SER A 753 -11.05 18.33 7.54
CA SER A 753 -11.04 18.39 6.06
C SER A 753 -9.67 18.13 5.44
N SER A 754 -8.59 18.56 6.12
CA SER A 754 -7.21 18.26 5.69
C SER A 754 -6.90 16.77 5.82
N SER A 755 -7.22 16.13 6.94
CA SER A 755 -7.06 14.68 7.12
C SER A 755 -7.89 13.88 6.12
N GLN A 756 -9.13 14.29 5.83
CA GLN A 756 -9.97 13.64 4.80
C GLN A 756 -9.30 13.69 3.42
N SER A 757 -8.70 14.83 3.06
CA SER A 757 -7.99 15.00 1.79
C SER A 757 -6.73 14.13 1.72
N SER A 758 -5.95 14.07 2.80
CA SER A 758 -4.78 13.18 2.92
C SER A 758 -5.15 11.70 2.83
N ILE A 759 -6.24 11.30 3.50
CA ILE A 759 -6.79 9.94 3.43
C ILE A 759 -7.14 9.61 1.99
N ARG A 760 -7.92 10.45 1.30
CA ARG A 760 -8.28 10.23 -0.11
C ARG A 760 -7.05 10.09 -1.00
N LYS A 761 -6.05 10.98 -0.85
CA LYS A 761 -4.82 10.94 -1.65
C LYS A 761 -4.04 9.64 -1.45
N SER A 762 -3.84 9.21 -0.19
CA SER A 762 -3.15 7.96 0.13
C SER A 762 -3.93 6.74 -0.41
N VAL A 763 -5.26 6.76 -0.24
CA VAL A 763 -6.13 5.69 -0.70
C VAL A 763 -6.13 5.58 -2.21
N GLU A 764 -6.25 6.70 -2.92
CA GLU A 764 -6.26 6.74 -4.38
C GLU A 764 -4.94 6.23 -4.97
N SER A 765 -3.81 6.67 -4.42
CA SER A 765 -2.48 6.20 -4.84
C SER A 765 -2.32 4.69 -4.65
N THR A 766 -2.68 4.19 -3.47
CA THR A 766 -2.59 2.76 -3.14
C THR A 766 -3.53 1.92 -4.01
N LYS A 767 -4.78 2.36 -4.17
CA LYS A 767 -5.78 1.74 -5.06
C LYS A 767 -5.24 1.61 -6.47
N ASN A 768 -4.71 2.70 -7.04
CA ASN A 768 -4.21 2.71 -8.40
C ASN A 768 -3.00 1.79 -8.59
N SER A 769 -2.10 1.71 -7.60
CA SER A 769 -0.99 0.76 -7.60
C SER A 769 -1.45 -0.72 -7.57
N ILE A 770 -2.45 -1.04 -6.74
CA ILE A 770 -3.06 -2.38 -6.68
C ILE A 770 -3.69 -2.75 -8.02
N ILE A 771 -4.49 -1.85 -8.59
CA ILE A 771 -5.17 -2.06 -9.88
C ILE A 771 -4.15 -2.26 -11.00
N ALA A 772 -3.15 -1.37 -11.11
CA ALA A 772 -2.12 -1.44 -12.15
C ALA A 772 -1.34 -2.76 -12.07
N SER A 773 -0.97 -3.18 -10.86
CA SER A 773 -0.30 -4.48 -10.63
C SER A 773 -1.17 -5.63 -11.13
N CYS A 774 -2.44 -5.67 -10.72
CA CYS A 774 -3.35 -6.75 -11.07
C CYS A 774 -3.64 -6.81 -12.58
N GLN A 775 -3.80 -5.67 -13.23
CA GLN A 775 -3.99 -5.56 -14.69
C GLN A 775 -2.74 -6.05 -15.44
N ALA A 776 -1.55 -5.80 -14.90
CA ALA A 776 -0.29 -6.31 -15.42
C ALA A 776 -0.04 -7.80 -15.09
N ASN A 777 -1.01 -8.54 -14.54
CA ASN A 777 -0.86 -9.93 -14.10
C ASN A 777 0.19 -10.11 -12.99
N LYS A 778 0.44 -9.06 -12.21
CA LYS A 778 1.31 -9.08 -11.03
C LYS A 778 0.44 -9.07 -9.78
N ILE A 779 0.84 -9.83 -8.77
CA ILE A 779 0.11 -9.90 -7.51
C ILE A 779 0.79 -8.95 -6.54
N PRO A 780 0.06 -7.95 -5.99
CA PRO A 780 0.66 -6.88 -5.19
C PRO A 780 1.18 -7.37 -3.82
N GLY A 781 0.77 -8.54 -3.37
CA GLY A 781 1.17 -9.08 -2.07
C GLY A 781 0.54 -8.30 -0.91
N LYS A 782 1.34 -8.05 0.13
CA LYS A 782 0.93 -7.31 1.32
C LYS A 782 0.98 -5.80 1.04
N VAL A 783 -0.19 -5.16 0.93
CA VAL A 783 -0.29 -3.71 0.75
C VAL A 783 -1.10 -3.08 1.90
N THR A 784 -0.62 -1.97 2.45
CA THR A 784 -1.34 -1.20 3.46
C THR A 784 -1.66 0.18 2.90
N PHE A 785 -2.89 0.65 3.17
CA PHE A 785 -3.33 1.97 2.74
C PHE A 785 -2.72 3.11 3.58
N ASN A 786 -2.04 2.80 4.70
CA ASN A 786 -1.33 3.74 5.57
C ASN A 786 -2.18 4.94 6.04
N VAL A 787 -3.47 4.71 6.29
CA VAL A 787 -4.45 5.74 6.71
C VAL A 787 -4.98 5.54 8.12
N PHE A 788 -4.46 4.56 8.86
CA PHE A 788 -4.99 4.16 10.17
C PHE A 788 -4.20 4.71 11.36
N ASN A 789 -3.37 5.74 11.12
CA ASN A 789 -2.52 6.35 12.14
C ASN A 789 -3.31 7.29 13.06
#